data_AF-A0A1M7U990-F1
#
_entry.id   AF-A0A1M7U990-F1
#
_cell.length_a   1.000
_cell.length_b   1.000
_cell.length_c   1.000
_cell.angle_alpha   90.00
_cell.angle_beta   90.00
_cell.angle_gamma   90.00
#
_symmetry.space_group_name_H-M   'P 1'
#
loop_
_entity.id
_entity.type
_entity.pdbx_description
1 polymer ?
#
loop_
_entity_poly.entity_id
_entity_poly.type
_entity_poly.pdbx_seq_one_letter_code
_entity_poly.pdbx_strand_id
1 'polypeptide(L)'
;MANALAHHAVPKGTNGRGAAFYIVPSISFRANEMGPLNADGSIVNKITETAEGSARARPEPYPDPVSAPPPAPMNLMSSIDTKETAAAALDGDQLWYKDAIIYQLHVKAFADSNNDGIGDFAGLTEKLDYLQELGVTTLWLLPFYPSPGRDDGYDIADYGSINPDFGNMKDFRRFIVEAKRRGLRVIIELVVNHTSDQHHWFKRAKRSDPKSGARNWYVWSDTDQKYQGTRIIFTDTEKSNWTWDPEAGQFYWHRFFSHQPDLNFDNPRVVNAIVQVMKRWLDTGVDGFRLDAIPYLCERDGTNNENLPETHEVVRRLRAELDKYAKGKVLLAEANQWPEDVQYYFGNSDECHMAYHFPLMPRIYMAIAQEDRFPITDIMRQTPDIPGDCQWALFLRNHDELTLEMVTDVERDYLWSTYANDPRARINVGIRRRLAPLMDNDRRKIELMNSLLLSFPGTPIIYYGDEIGMGDNIYLGDRNGVRTPMQWTPDRNGGFSRADPARLYAPIIMDSVYGYEAVNVEAQSRSLSSLLSAMKKLIAVRKSTLAFGRGSISFIRPANRSVLAYVRQLGDEVILCVANLSRSAQATELDLSAFRDRVPLEMLGRTHFPAIGELPYMITLAPYGFYWFQLQERDKSEPAAPSIVPEFETLVVPVGATWVSLARTRSVFECDVLPGHLARSRWFPVHTASAIHPTLTSAIPFCDIGDNRPWLAFFQTAEDESKSRYVMPMLIEWVRFDRERYNPNALAAVRQGAREGTLLDVAASPIFIGLLLRNLSHRITIEENGLKLEFKPTSQFVNKQIRLPERVAPLDGALFSSLLQVDSDYTVKLFRKLESGLNPEIEIGRFLTDVAGFANAPAMLGSAELIGGDQRSAIAIVHVQVGNQGDAWTVTAAYLDRLLETQRLLAGDSHARQSEEQTAYLRNLSQIGRRTAELHLALATASGSPDLTPEAINAHDVARWTAAVVQGAERACQSLKQRRYSFNEADRALVDELLAQQDRLRDRLNGLMPSRTAGLNLRLHGDFHLGRVLIVKDDVFLTGFEGDVRQPIEERRRKAPAARDVASLIWSIEAASQAARERALHLAPDEYGRLGSALTNWVDRATAAFVGAYRELTDASSLWPTDAGTAQRMLDFFLLEKAFDVLETDLVQRAEAAPATIARILRILSQPAREAA
;
A
#
# COMPACT_ATOMS: atom_id res chain seq x y z
N MET A 1 -38.29 45.70 9.55
CA MET A 1 -38.36 46.55 8.33
C MET A 1 -38.42 45.57 7.17
N ALA A 2 -39.55 45.39 6.47
CA ALA A 2 -40.19 46.33 5.55
C ALA A 2 -39.22 46.77 4.44
N ASN A 3 -39.47 46.70 3.14
CA ASN A 3 -40.60 46.26 2.28
C ASN A 3 -40.09 46.44 0.81
N ALA A 4 -40.73 46.05 -0.30
CA ALA A 4 -42.08 45.56 -0.57
C ALA A 4 -42.21 44.89 -1.97
N LEU A 5 -43.17 43.94 -2.09
CA LEU A 5 -44.15 43.75 -3.20
C LEU A 5 -43.64 43.38 -4.62
N ALA A 6 -44.40 42.71 -5.53
CA ALA A 6 -45.77 42.16 -5.64
C ALA A 6 -45.78 41.15 -6.84
N HIS A 7 -46.80 40.39 -7.31
CA HIS A 7 -48.15 39.85 -6.97
C HIS A 7 -48.52 38.85 -8.13
N HIS A 8 -49.56 38.00 -8.22
CA HIS A 8 -50.79 37.61 -7.48
C HIS A 8 -50.97 36.06 -7.65
N ALA A 9 -51.59 35.28 -6.74
CA ALA A 9 -53.02 34.98 -6.54
C ALA A 9 -53.81 34.43 -7.79
N VAL A 10 -54.44 33.23 -7.87
CA VAL A 10 -55.35 32.42 -6.96
C VAL A 10 -56.84 32.88 -7.04
N PRO A 11 -57.95 32.08 -6.88
CA PRO A 11 -58.20 30.63 -6.60
C PRO A 11 -59.33 29.89 -7.44
N LYS A 12 -59.51 28.57 -7.19
CA LYS A 12 -60.77 27.74 -6.98
C LYS A 12 -60.51 26.29 -7.46
N GLY A 13 -60.77 25.17 -6.75
CA GLY A 13 -62.02 24.65 -6.13
C GLY A 13 -62.55 23.46 -6.99
N THR A 14 -63.02 22.28 -6.54
CA THR A 14 -63.39 21.74 -5.21
C THR A 14 -63.46 20.18 -5.19
N ASN A 15 -63.30 19.56 -4.00
CA ASN A 15 -63.86 18.25 -3.54
C ASN A 15 -63.53 16.90 -4.23
N GLY A 16 -63.12 15.88 -3.44
CA GLY A 16 -63.17 14.45 -3.81
C GLY A 16 -62.51 13.49 -2.79
N ARG A 17 -63.26 12.48 -2.30
CA ARG A 17 -62.76 11.24 -1.62
C ARG A 17 -62.76 10.11 -2.67
N GLY A 18 -62.06 8.97 -2.61
CA GLY A 18 -61.16 8.36 -1.61
C GLY A 18 -61.38 6.81 -1.58
N ALA A 19 -60.31 5.99 -1.52
CA ALA A 19 -60.29 4.50 -1.52
C ALA A 19 -60.70 3.78 -2.85
N ALA A 20 -60.37 2.50 -3.15
CA ALA A 20 -59.22 1.62 -2.80
C ALA A 20 -59.24 0.27 -3.61
N PHE A 21 -58.09 -0.46 -3.61
CA PHE A 21 -57.89 -1.92 -3.87
C PHE A 21 -58.06 -2.58 -5.28
N TYR A 22 -57.43 -3.78 -5.38
CA TYR A 22 -57.75 -5.00 -6.17
C TYR A 22 -56.94 -5.43 -7.45
N ILE A 23 -55.96 -6.33 -7.21
CA ILE A 23 -55.72 -7.69 -7.78
C ILE A 23 -55.42 -7.93 -9.29
N VAL A 24 -54.61 -8.99 -9.51
CA VAL A 24 -54.11 -9.62 -10.76
C VAL A 24 -55.22 -10.24 -11.64
N PRO A 25 -54.97 -10.54 -12.93
CA PRO A 25 -54.71 -11.95 -13.26
C PRO A 25 -53.68 -12.21 -14.40
N SER A 26 -53.22 -13.45 -14.48
CA SER A 26 -52.44 -14.05 -15.58
C SER A 26 -53.33 -14.81 -16.57
N ILE A 27 -52.89 -15.02 -17.83
CA ILE A 27 -53.20 -16.21 -18.66
C ILE A 27 -52.29 -16.28 -19.90
N SER A 28 -52.09 -17.49 -20.45
CA SER A 28 -51.29 -17.79 -21.65
C SER A 28 -52.07 -18.67 -22.64
N PHE A 29 -51.74 -18.62 -23.94
CA PHE A 29 -52.24 -19.59 -24.94
C PHE A 29 -51.23 -19.86 -26.08
N ARG A 30 -51.43 -20.97 -26.81
CA ARG A 30 -50.61 -21.49 -27.93
C ARG A 30 -51.46 -21.61 -29.20
N ALA A 31 -50.85 -21.62 -30.40
CA ALA A 31 -50.79 -22.81 -31.29
C ALA A 31 -50.38 -22.53 -32.77
N ASN A 32 -49.52 -23.42 -33.30
CA ASN A 32 -49.41 -24.02 -34.64
C ASN A 32 -49.70 -23.26 -35.97
N GLU A 33 -48.78 -23.44 -36.92
CA GLU A 33 -49.08 -23.82 -38.33
C GLU A 33 -48.20 -25.03 -38.75
N MET A 34 -48.30 -25.52 -40.00
CA MET A 34 -47.97 -26.92 -40.40
C MET A 34 -46.80 -27.08 -41.43
N GLY A 35 -46.34 -28.34 -41.63
CA GLY A 35 -45.33 -28.75 -42.64
C GLY A 35 -45.91 -29.06 -44.04
N PRO A 36 -45.34 -29.98 -44.89
CA PRO A 36 -44.47 -31.14 -44.55
C PRO A 36 -43.29 -31.51 -45.52
N LEU A 37 -42.57 -32.58 -45.14
CA LEU A 37 -41.75 -33.61 -45.86
C LEU A 37 -41.47 -33.52 -47.39
N ASN A 38 -40.28 -33.95 -47.88
CA ASN A 38 -39.92 -35.36 -48.24
C ASN A 38 -38.38 -35.54 -48.53
N ALA A 39 -37.81 -36.71 -48.89
CA ALA A 39 -37.92 -38.10 -48.35
C ALA A 39 -36.99 -39.17 -49.02
N ASP A 40 -35.79 -38.84 -49.53
CA ASP A 40 -34.81 -39.80 -50.12
C ASP A 40 -33.35 -39.22 -50.06
N GLY A 41 -32.24 -39.87 -50.45
CA GLY A 41 -32.02 -41.26 -50.90
C GLY A 41 -30.64 -41.56 -51.53
N SER A 42 -29.54 -41.50 -50.76
CA SER A 42 -28.19 -42.08 -51.04
C SER A 42 -27.19 -41.44 -52.05
N ILE A 43 -25.96 -41.18 -51.54
CA ILE A 43 -24.58 -41.43 -52.05
C ILE A 43 -24.22 -41.19 -53.55
N VAL A 44 -23.10 -40.47 -53.83
CA VAL A 44 -21.90 -40.90 -54.61
C VAL A 44 -21.03 -39.73 -55.17
N ASN A 45 -19.71 -39.91 -55.02
CA ASN A 45 -18.53 -39.19 -55.56
C ASN A 45 -18.60 -38.58 -56.98
N LYS A 46 -17.84 -37.49 -57.19
CA LYS A 46 -16.84 -37.17 -58.26
C LYS A 46 -16.48 -35.66 -58.18
N ILE A 47 -15.40 -35.09 -58.76
CA ILE A 47 -14.32 -35.53 -59.68
C ILE A 47 -13.07 -34.64 -59.39
N THR A 48 -11.86 -34.84 -59.90
CA THR A 48 -10.81 -35.88 -59.66
C THR A 48 -9.45 -35.25 -60.02
N GLU A 49 -8.35 -35.56 -59.32
CA GLU A 49 -6.99 -35.18 -59.78
C GLU A 49 -5.96 -36.30 -59.55
N THR A 50 -4.84 -36.26 -60.30
CA THR A 50 -4.14 -37.49 -60.75
C THR A 50 -2.63 -37.53 -60.45
N ALA A 51 -2.23 -38.59 -59.72
CA ALA A 51 -1.15 -39.55 -59.99
C ALA A 51 0.27 -39.14 -60.50
N GLU A 52 1.22 -40.01 -60.14
CA GLU A 52 2.61 -40.15 -60.64
C GLU A 52 3.67 -39.13 -60.12
N GLY A 53 4.87 -39.54 -59.68
CA GLY A 53 5.34 -40.90 -59.38
C GLY A 53 6.87 -41.04 -59.20
N SER A 54 7.32 -42.01 -58.38
CA SER A 54 8.73 -42.44 -58.18
C SER A 54 9.65 -41.43 -57.46
N ALA A 55 10.71 -41.80 -56.72
CA ALA A 55 11.38 -43.09 -56.53
C ALA A 55 11.73 -43.37 -55.04
N ARG A 56 12.36 -44.52 -54.74
CA ARG A 56 12.63 -45.04 -53.38
C ARG A 56 14.09 -44.93 -52.93
N ALA A 57 14.29 -44.72 -51.63
CA ALA A 57 15.34 -45.38 -50.84
C ALA A 57 14.82 -45.71 -49.41
N ARG A 58 15.47 -46.67 -48.74
CA ARG A 58 15.21 -47.20 -47.37
C ARG A 58 16.59 -47.31 -46.66
N PRO A 59 16.72 -47.60 -45.34
CA PRO A 59 15.73 -48.13 -44.37
C PRO A 59 15.60 -47.20 -43.13
N GLU A 60 15.27 -47.56 -41.87
CA GLU A 60 14.93 -48.81 -41.14
C GLU A 60 13.81 -48.51 -40.09
N PRO A 61 13.26 -49.49 -39.33
CA PRO A 61 12.00 -49.33 -38.59
C PRO A 61 12.11 -48.93 -37.10
N TYR A 62 11.06 -48.29 -36.59
CA TYR A 62 10.71 -48.22 -35.16
C TYR A 62 9.28 -48.76 -34.94
N PRO A 63 8.94 -49.32 -33.74
CA PRO A 63 7.64 -49.90 -33.45
C PRO A 63 6.55 -48.87 -33.05
N ASP A 64 5.31 -49.36 -32.97
CA ASP A 64 4.04 -48.62 -32.90
C ASP A 64 3.77 -47.78 -31.62
N PRO A 65 2.83 -46.80 -31.68
CA PRO A 65 2.70 -45.73 -30.68
C PRO A 65 1.80 -46.05 -29.47
N VAL A 66 2.03 -45.30 -28.38
CA VAL A 66 1.16 -45.23 -27.20
C VAL A 66 0.42 -43.88 -27.17
N SER A 67 -0.78 -43.86 -26.59
CA SER A 67 -1.74 -42.75 -26.60
C SER A 67 -1.22 -41.42 -26.06
N ALA A 68 -1.55 -40.31 -26.74
CA ALA A 68 -1.25 -38.96 -26.31
C ALA A 68 -2.16 -38.47 -25.15
N PRO A 69 -1.64 -37.68 -24.20
CA PRO A 69 -2.44 -36.90 -23.24
C PRO A 69 -3.03 -35.62 -23.87
N PRO A 70 -4.05 -35.00 -23.25
CA PRO A 70 -4.69 -33.77 -23.76
C PRO A 70 -3.78 -32.53 -23.64
N PRO A 71 -4.04 -31.46 -24.42
CA PRO A 71 -3.20 -30.26 -24.45
C PRO A 71 -3.32 -29.42 -23.18
N ALA A 72 -2.18 -29.01 -22.62
CA ALA A 72 -2.11 -28.06 -21.51
C ALA A 72 -2.06 -26.60 -22.01
N PRO A 73 -2.72 -25.64 -21.32
CA PRO A 73 -2.68 -24.22 -21.69
C PRO A 73 -1.37 -23.54 -21.25
N MET A 74 -0.28 -23.79 -21.98
CA MET A 74 0.97 -23.02 -21.80
C MET A 74 0.79 -21.57 -22.27
N ASN A 75 0.90 -20.60 -21.36
CA ASN A 75 0.89 -19.17 -21.73
C ASN A 75 1.85 -18.28 -20.90
N LEU A 76 2.73 -18.87 -20.09
CA LEU A 76 3.98 -18.21 -19.67
C LEU A 76 5.08 -18.47 -20.71
N MET A 77 5.90 -17.47 -20.99
CA MET A 77 7.18 -17.67 -21.68
C MET A 77 8.26 -18.04 -20.65
N SER A 78 9.27 -18.78 -21.09
CA SER A 78 10.33 -19.32 -20.22
C SER A 78 11.16 -18.23 -19.54
N SER A 79 11.35 -18.37 -18.22
CA SER A 79 12.27 -17.54 -17.43
C SER A 79 13.73 -17.75 -17.86
N ILE A 80 14.50 -16.66 -17.93
CA ILE A 80 15.96 -16.68 -18.07
C ILE A 80 16.61 -16.98 -16.69
N ASP A 81 17.81 -17.55 -16.69
CA ASP A 81 18.47 -18.14 -15.52
C ASP A 81 18.73 -17.12 -14.39
N THR A 82 18.49 -17.52 -13.13
CA THR A 82 18.33 -16.62 -11.98
C THR A 82 19.58 -16.53 -11.08
N LYS A 83 20.75 -16.89 -11.61
CA LYS A 83 22.02 -16.95 -10.84
C LYS A 83 22.99 -15.82 -11.16
N GLU A 84 22.80 -14.70 -10.46
CA GLU A 84 23.84 -13.96 -9.69
C GLU A 84 23.45 -12.48 -9.52
N THR A 85 22.99 -12.10 -8.33
CA THR A 85 23.32 -10.79 -7.72
C THR A 85 22.91 -10.79 -6.25
N ALA A 86 23.88 -10.57 -5.35
CA ALA A 86 23.61 -10.29 -3.93
C ALA A 86 23.75 -8.78 -3.69
N ALA A 87 22.89 -8.21 -2.84
CA ALA A 87 22.88 -6.78 -2.57
C ALA A 87 24.05 -6.33 -1.67
N ALA A 88 24.53 -5.10 -1.88
CA ALA A 88 25.51 -4.43 -1.03
C ALA A 88 25.13 -2.95 -0.83
N ALA A 89 25.63 -2.33 0.25
CA ALA A 89 25.18 -1.02 0.72
C ALA A 89 25.82 0.19 0.01
N LEU A 90 25.30 1.37 0.32
CA LEU A 90 25.66 2.67 -0.27
C LEU A 90 27.06 3.20 0.12
N ASP A 91 28.12 2.54 -0.37
CA ASP A 91 29.30 3.25 -0.87
C ASP A 91 29.95 2.44 -2.01
N GLY A 92 30.13 3.05 -3.19
CA GLY A 92 30.75 2.41 -4.34
C GLY A 92 29.86 1.65 -5.34
N ASP A 93 28.52 1.76 -5.29
CA ASP A 93 27.66 1.14 -6.32
C ASP A 93 27.90 1.75 -7.72
N GLN A 94 28.33 0.90 -8.66
CA GLN A 94 28.61 1.26 -10.05
C GLN A 94 27.33 1.38 -10.89
N LEU A 95 26.24 0.71 -10.49
CA LEU A 95 24.97 0.65 -11.22
C LEU A 95 23.91 1.65 -10.71
N TRP A 96 24.34 2.70 -9.99
CA TRP A 96 23.46 3.68 -9.33
C TRP A 96 22.40 4.29 -10.26
N TYR A 97 22.68 4.36 -11.56
CA TYR A 97 21.79 4.92 -12.56
C TYR A 97 20.54 4.05 -12.81
N LYS A 98 20.55 2.77 -12.42
CA LYS A 98 19.35 1.89 -12.51
C LYS A 98 18.25 2.26 -11.53
N ASP A 99 18.62 2.72 -10.34
CA ASP A 99 17.67 3.09 -9.29
C ASP A 99 17.26 4.57 -9.37
N ALA A 100 18.02 5.36 -10.12
CA ALA A 100 17.88 6.81 -10.17
C ALA A 100 16.47 7.27 -10.58
N ILE A 101 16.16 8.51 -10.19
CA ILE A 101 15.04 9.29 -10.74
C ILE A 101 15.68 10.59 -11.21
N ILE A 102 15.67 10.78 -12.52
CA ILE A 102 16.33 11.87 -13.22
C ILE A 102 15.33 13.02 -13.39
N TYR A 103 15.78 14.25 -13.22
CA TYR A 103 15.00 15.46 -13.47
C TYR A 103 15.71 16.32 -14.53
N GLN A 104 15.08 16.46 -15.69
CA GLN A 104 15.59 17.27 -16.80
C GLN A 104 15.21 18.74 -16.59
N LEU A 105 16.21 19.61 -16.47
CA LEU A 105 16.00 21.06 -16.35
C LEU A 105 17.00 21.87 -17.19
N HIS A 106 16.58 23.07 -17.58
CA HIS A 106 17.47 24.07 -18.17
C HIS A 106 17.74 25.15 -17.13
N VAL A 107 19.02 25.46 -16.90
CA VAL A 107 19.47 26.48 -15.94
C VAL A 107 18.73 27.81 -16.17
N LYS A 108 18.69 28.26 -17.43
CA LYS A 108 17.94 29.42 -17.93
C LYS A 108 16.48 29.49 -17.48
N ALA A 109 15.81 28.36 -17.37
CA ALA A 109 14.37 28.29 -17.13
C ALA A 109 14.00 28.09 -15.65
N PHE A 110 14.96 27.75 -14.79
CA PHE A 110 14.64 27.23 -13.46
C PHE A 110 14.50 28.32 -12.39
N ALA A 111 15.51 29.18 -12.18
CA ALA A 111 15.41 30.34 -11.28
C ALA A 111 16.50 31.38 -11.57
N ASP A 112 16.11 32.66 -11.59
CA ASP A 112 16.98 33.83 -11.72
C ASP A 112 17.26 34.42 -10.33
N SER A 113 18.53 34.45 -9.91
CA SER A 113 18.94 35.03 -8.63
C SER A 113 19.34 36.51 -8.74
N ASN A 114 19.80 36.93 -9.93
CA ASN A 114 20.43 38.23 -10.13
C ASN A 114 19.42 39.31 -10.56
N ASN A 115 18.27 38.90 -11.11
CA ASN A 115 17.12 39.66 -11.58
C ASN A 115 17.33 40.36 -12.94
N ASP A 116 18.07 39.72 -13.84
CA ASP A 116 18.24 40.18 -15.23
C ASP A 116 17.17 39.66 -16.21
N GLY A 117 16.47 38.57 -15.87
CA GLY A 117 15.48 37.88 -16.70
C GLY A 117 15.88 36.46 -17.15
N ILE A 118 17.06 35.97 -16.75
CA ILE A 118 17.64 34.69 -17.15
C ILE A 118 17.96 33.84 -15.90
N GLY A 119 17.65 32.54 -15.94
CA GLY A 119 17.95 31.62 -14.84
C GLY A 119 19.43 31.21 -14.79
N ASP A 120 20.00 31.14 -13.59
CA ASP A 120 21.44 31.04 -13.37
C ASP A 120 21.83 29.92 -12.36
N PHE A 121 23.13 29.59 -12.27
CA PHE A 121 23.61 28.52 -11.39
C PHE A 121 23.47 28.79 -9.88
N ALA A 122 23.45 30.04 -9.44
CA ALA A 122 23.17 30.39 -8.04
C ALA A 122 21.66 30.25 -7.75
N GLY A 123 20.80 30.73 -8.65
CA GLY A 123 19.34 30.53 -8.57
C GLY A 123 18.97 29.04 -8.56
N LEU A 124 19.56 28.23 -9.45
CA LEU A 124 19.41 26.77 -9.42
C LEU A 124 19.91 26.15 -8.10
N THR A 125 21.02 26.65 -7.52
CA THR A 125 21.53 26.20 -6.22
C THR A 125 20.52 26.46 -5.09
N GLU A 126 19.81 27.59 -5.11
CA GLU A 126 18.76 27.93 -4.15
C GLU A 126 17.50 27.05 -4.26
N LYS A 127 17.31 26.34 -5.38
CA LYS A 127 16.17 25.42 -5.60
C LYS A 127 16.51 23.94 -5.40
N LEU A 128 17.73 23.61 -4.98
CA LEU A 128 18.13 22.22 -4.72
C LEU A 128 17.32 21.54 -3.60
N ASP A 129 16.84 22.31 -2.62
CA ASP A 129 16.00 21.77 -1.52
C ASP A 129 14.64 21.28 -2.05
N TYR A 130 14.02 21.99 -3.00
CA TYR A 130 12.80 21.55 -3.68
C TYR A 130 13.00 20.25 -4.46
N LEU A 131 14.13 20.12 -5.16
CA LEU A 131 14.47 18.92 -5.93
C LEU A 131 14.71 17.72 -4.99
N GLN A 132 15.38 17.94 -3.86
CA GLN A 132 15.55 16.92 -2.82
C GLN A 132 14.20 16.50 -2.20
N GLU A 133 13.32 17.46 -1.90
CA GLU A 133 11.97 17.21 -1.39
C GLU A 133 11.04 16.51 -2.40
N LEU A 134 11.20 16.77 -3.71
CA LEU A 134 10.50 16.04 -4.76
C LEU A 134 10.92 14.55 -4.79
N GLY A 135 12.09 14.24 -4.23
CA GLY A 135 12.61 12.89 -4.05
C GLY A 135 13.48 12.40 -5.21
N VAL A 136 13.75 13.25 -6.21
CA VAL A 136 14.65 12.90 -7.33
C VAL A 136 16.09 12.70 -6.85
N THR A 137 16.91 12.00 -7.63
CA THR A 137 18.29 11.63 -7.22
C THR A 137 19.36 12.15 -8.17
N THR A 138 18.96 12.62 -9.35
CA THR A 138 19.89 12.98 -10.43
C THR A 138 19.31 14.14 -11.24
N LEU A 139 20.12 15.14 -11.53
CA LEU A 139 19.75 16.28 -12.36
C LEU A 139 20.41 16.12 -13.72
N TRP A 140 19.62 16.20 -14.80
CA TRP A 140 20.13 16.31 -16.17
C TRP A 140 19.99 17.78 -16.59
N LEU A 141 21.13 18.42 -16.83
CA LEU A 141 21.21 19.80 -17.28
C LEU A 141 21.31 19.89 -18.80
N LEU A 142 20.38 20.61 -19.43
CA LEU A 142 20.48 21.12 -20.80
C LEU A 142 21.74 22.01 -20.99
N PRO A 143 22.14 22.35 -22.23
CA PRO A 143 23.41 23.01 -22.50
C PRO A 143 23.51 24.36 -21.79
N PHE A 144 24.61 24.56 -21.07
CA PHE A 144 24.92 25.81 -20.35
C PHE A 144 26.24 26.44 -20.83
N TYR A 145 26.72 26.00 -21.98
CA TYR A 145 27.93 26.48 -22.65
C TYR A 145 27.68 27.83 -23.36
N PRO A 146 28.71 28.66 -23.58
CA PRO A 146 28.62 29.78 -24.52
C PRO A 146 28.13 29.30 -25.89
N SER A 147 27.03 29.89 -26.35
CA SER A 147 26.34 29.62 -27.61
C SER A 147 25.70 30.95 -28.07
N PRO A 148 25.48 31.19 -29.39
CA PRO A 148 24.70 32.34 -29.86
C PRO A 148 23.18 32.14 -29.72
N GLY A 149 22.72 31.03 -29.13
CA GLY A 149 21.33 30.77 -28.75
C GLY A 149 20.40 30.41 -29.92
N ARG A 150 20.94 29.99 -31.07
CA ARG A 150 20.15 29.76 -32.28
C ARG A 150 19.51 28.37 -32.31
N ASP A 151 20.09 27.40 -31.61
CA ASP A 151 19.45 26.14 -31.21
C ASP A 151 19.51 25.99 -29.68
N ASP A 152 19.10 27.05 -28.98
CA ASP A 152 18.89 27.09 -27.53
C ASP A 152 20.08 26.69 -26.63
N GLY A 153 21.29 26.59 -27.18
CA GLY A 153 22.50 26.15 -26.48
C GLY A 153 23.17 24.90 -27.07
N TYR A 154 22.48 24.13 -27.92
CA TYR A 154 23.05 22.97 -28.63
C TYR A 154 24.07 23.40 -29.69
N ASP A 155 23.90 24.60 -30.25
CA ASP A 155 24.90 25.31 -31.05
C ASP A 155 26.07 25.85 -30.20
N ILE A 156 26.90 24.96 -29.65
CA ILE A 156 28.02 25.29 -28.76
C ILE A 156 29.13 26.09 -29.48
N ALA A 157 29.54 27.22 -28.89
CA ALA A 157 30.63 28.09 -29.34
C ALA A 157 31.92 28.00 -28.49
N ASP A 158 31.85 27.50 -27.25
CA ASP A 158 33.01 27.02 -26.46
C ASP A 158 32.62 25.93 -25.44
N TYR A 159 33.07 24.69 -25.64
CA TYR A 159 32.88 23.59 -24.70
C TYR A 159 33.58 23.76 -23.33
N GLY A 160 34.52 24.68 -23.20
CA GLY A 160 35.35 24.81 -22.01
C GLY A 160 34.74 25.65 -20.88
N SER A 161 33.74 26.47 -21.18
CA SER A 161 33.29 27.56 -20.31
C SER A 161 31.81 27.44 -19.96
N ILE A 162 31.36 28.25 -19.00
CA ILE A 162 29.94 28.50 -18.72
C ILE A 162 29.51 29.72 -19.55
N ASN A 163 28.28 29.73 -20.07
CA ASN A 163 27.71 30.92 -20.68
C ASN A 163 27.63 32.05 -19.63
N PRO A 164 28.16 33.26 -19.88
CA PRO A 164 28.11 34.37 -18.92
C PRO A 164 26.72 34.63 -18.32
N ASP A 165 25.66 34.44 -19.11
CA ASP A 165 24.27 34.65 -18.70
C ASP A 165 23.81 33.65 -17.60
N PHE A 166 24.50 32.52 -17.42
CA PHE A 166 24.21 31.51 -16.39
C PHE A 166 25.17 31.59 -15.19
N GLY A 167 26.10 32.55 -15.18
CA GLY A 167 27.14 32.72 -14.17
C GLY A 167 28.52 32.23 -14.65
N ASN A 168 29.35 31.67 -13.76
CA ASN A 168 30.69 31.21 -14.11
C ASN A 168 31.09 29.87 -13.44
N MET A 169 32.28 29.37 -13.80
CA MET A 169 32.83 28.09 -13.34
C MET A 169 32.92 27.94 -11.80
N LYS A 170 33.00 29.04 -11.04
CA LYS A 170 32.94 29.01 -9.56
C LYS A 170 31.54 28.64 -9.07
N ASP A 171 30.51 29.19 -9.71
CA ASP A 171 29.11 28.99 -9.33
C ASP A 171 28.64 27.60 -9.75
N PHE A 172 29.07 27.13 -10.92
CA PHE A 172 28.91 25.72 -11.32
C PHE A 172 29.52 24.76 -10.29
N ARG A 173 30.77 25.00 -9.85
CA ARG A 173 31.42 24.16 -8.82
C ARG A 173 30.72 24.24 -7.46
N ARG A 174 30.16 25.40 -7.08
CA ARG A 174 29.32 25.53 -5.88
C ARG A 174 28.04 24.70 -6.01
N PHE A 175 27.37 24.77 -7.15
CA PHE A 175 26.19 23.95 -7.47
C PHE A 175 26.50 22.45 -7.36
N ILE A 176 27.58 21.96 -7.97
CA ILE A 176 28.00 20.54 -7.86
C ILE A 176 28.22 20.11 -6.39
N VAL A 177 28.87 20.95 -5.58
CA VAL A 177 29.11 20.67 -4.15
C VAL A 177 27.80 20.62 -3.35
N GLU A 178 26.91 21.59 -3.54
CA GLU A 178 25.63 21.65 -2.83
C GLU A 178 24.60 20.59 -3.32
N ALA A 179 24.67 20.17 -4.58
CA ALA A 179 23.92 19.03 -5.10
C ALA A 179 24.41 17.72 -4.47
N LYS A 180 25.73 17.46 -4.50
CA LYS A 180 26.33 16.27 -3.89
C LYS A 180 26.07 16.18 -2.39
N ARG A 181 26.07 17.32 -1.68
CA ARG A 181 25.70 17.43 -0.25
C ARG A 181 24.28 16.93 0.06
N ARG A 182 23.37 16.98 -0.92
CA ARG A 182 21.98 16.50 -0.82
C ARG A 182 21.77 15.08 -1.35
N GLY A 183 22.84 14.41 -1.79
CA GLY A 183 22.78 13.12 -2.47
C GLY A 183 22.36 13.20 -3.94
N LEU A 184 22.28 14.40 -4.52
CA LEU A 184 21.94 14.61 -5.92
C LEU A 184 23.18 14.47 -6.80
N ARG A 185 23.10 13.62 -7.81
CA ARG A 185 24.09 13.49 -8.89
C ARG A 185 23.79 14.44 -10.05
N VAL A 186 24.78 14.75 -10.89
CA VAL A 186 24.60 15.67 -12.03
C VAL A 186 25.11 15.07 -13.34
N ILE A 187 24.21 14.94 -14.31
CA ILE A 187 24.48 14.61 -15.71
C ILE A 187 24.39 15.91 -16.53
N ILE A 188 25.27 16.10 -17.51
CA ILE A 188 25.23 17.26 -18.42
C ILE A 188 25.18 16.83 -19.89
N GLU A 189 24.73 17.73 -20.76
CA GLU A 189 24.82 17.55 -22.22
C GLU A 189 26.27 17.47 -22.71
N LEU A 190 26.54 16.52 -23.60
CA LEU A 190 27.72 16.52 -24.45
C LEU A 190 27.26 16.39 -25.91
N VAL A 191 27.05 17.54 -26.56
CA VAL A 191 26.82 17.62 -28.01
C VAL A 191 28.10 17.21 -28.71
N VAL A 192 28.08 16.00 -29.29
CA VAL A 192 29.25 15.41 -29.95
C VAL A 192 29.25 15.60 -31.46
N ASN A 193 28.07 15.62 -32.10
CA ASN A 193 27.95 15.60 -33.55
C ASN A 193 28.45 16.89 -34.24
N HIS A 194 28.12 18.05 -33.68
CA HIS A 194 28.27 19.34 -34.34
C HIS A 194 28.77 20.44 -33.39
N THR A 195 29.07 21.62 -33.94
CA THR A 195 29.35 22.84 -33.15
C THR A 195 28.68 24.04 -33.80
N SER A 196 28.53 25.16 -33.10
CA SER A 196 28.13 26.43 -33.72
C SER A 196 29.03 26.84 -34.91
N ASP A 197 28.45 27.50 -35.91
CA ASP A 197 29.20 28.28 -36.91
C ASP A 197 30.08 29.38 -36.25
N GLN A 198 29.78 29.75 -35.01
CA GLN A 198 30.58 30.66 -34.20
C GLN A 198 31.75 29.99 -33.47
N HIS A 199 31.84 28.66 -33.45
CA HIS A 199 32.89 27.94 -32.74
C HIS A 199 34.28 28.23 -33.32
N HIS A 200 35.28 28.33 -32.44
CA HIS A 200 36.64 28.72 -32.83
C HIS A 200 37.32 27.71 -33.76
N TRP A 201 36.89 26.43 -33.76
CA TRP A 201 37.32 25.44 -34.74
C TRP A 201 36.76 25.72 -36.13
N PHE A 202 35.46 26.04 -36.29
CA PHE A 202 34.85 26.30 -37.60
C PHE A 202 35.43 27.57 -38.23
N LYS A 203 35.45 28.68 -37.48
CA LYS A 203 36.09 29.95 -37.90
C LYS A 203 37.54 29.79 -38.35
N ARG A 204 38.28 28.84 -37.77
CA ARG A 204 39.63 28.45 -38.21
C ARG A 204 39.59 27.58 -39.48
N ALA A 205 38.74 26.56 -39.52
CA ALA A 205 38.61 25.64 -40.65
C ALA A 205 38.26 26.36 -41.96
N LYS A 206 37.31 27.30 -41.92
CA LYS A 206 36.90 28.13 -43.07
C LYS A 206 38.08 28.87 -43.71
N ARG A 207 38.95 29.44 -42.89
CA ARG A 207 40.12 30.26 -43.28
C ARG A 207 41.39 29.48 -43.55
N SER A 208 41.39 28.17 -43.27
CA SER A 208 42.58 27.32 -43.44
C SER A 208 42.61 26.71 -44.83
N ASP A 209 43.82 26.47 -45.35
CA ASP A 209 44.04 25.76 -46.62
C ASP A 209 43.22 24.45 -46.68
N PRO A 210 42.57 24.11 -47.82
CA PRO A 210 41.72 22.93 -47.93
C PRO A 210 42.38 21.60 -47.54
N LYS A 211 43.71 21.48 -47.66
CA LYS A 211 44.49 20.26 -47.32
C LYS A 211 45.02 20.28 -45.89
N SER A 212 44.71 21.31 -45.11
CA SER A 212 45.20 21.45 -43.73
C SER A 212 44.45 20.56 -42.74
N GLY A 213 45.17 20.06 -41.73
CA GLY A 213 44.57 19.42 -40.55
C GLY A 213 43.79 20.38 -39.62
N ALA A 214 43.52 21.61 -40.08
CA ALA A 214 42.63 22.59 -39.46
C ALA A 214 41.30 22.71 -40.23
N ARG A 215 41.31 22.58 -41.57
CA ARG A 215 40.10 22.43 -42.41
C ARG A 215 39.34 21.17 -42.05
N ASN A 216 40.06 20.05 -41.94
CA ASN A 216 39.52 18.70 -41.73
C ASN A 216 38.92 18.45 -40.33
N TRP A 217 38.50 19.49 -39.60
CA TRP A 217 37.69 19.37 -38.38
C TRP A 217 36.20 19.23 -38.68
N TYR A 218 35.79 19.57 -39.90
CA TYR A 218 34.42 19.55 -40.39
C TYR A 218 34.38 18.85 -41.76
N VAL A 219 33.20 18.41 -42.17
CA VAL A 219 32.99 17.71 -43.43
C VAL A 219 32.72 18.72 -44.55
N TRP A 220 33.50 18.65 -45.62
CA TRP A 220 33.50 19.61 -46.74
C TRP A 220 33.32 18.91 -48.09
N SER A 221 32.70 19.61 -49.05
CA SER A 221 32.53 19.13 -50.43
C SER A 221 32.50 20.29 -51.43
N ASP A 222 32.97 20.05 -52.66
CA ASP A 222 32.84 21.00 -53.78
C ASP A 222 31.40 21.06 -54.34
N THR A 223 30.56 20.09 -53.98
CA THR A 223 29.14 19.98 -54.41
C THR A 223 28.25 19.45 -53.28
N ASP A 224 26.96 19.74 -53.35
CA ASP A 224 25.90 19.17 -52.51
C ASP A 224 25.50 17.73 -52.90
N GLN A 225 26.19 17.12 -53.88
CA GLN A 225 25.83 15.83 -54.49
C GLN A 225 26.35 14.59 -53.74
N LYS A 226 26.97 14.77 -52.56
CA LYS A 226 27.38 13.68 -51.66
C LYS A 226 26.29 13.29 -50.67
N TYR A 227 26.37 12.07 -50.15
CA TYR A 227 25.46 11.53 -49.12
C TYR A 227 23.98 11.57 -49.53
N GLN A 228 23.71 11.40 -50.83
CA GLN A 228 22.36 11.35 -51.40
C GLN A 228 21.60 10.14 -50.85
N GLY A 229 20.36 10.37 -50.41
CA GLY A 229 19.54 9.40 -49.68
C GLY A 229 19.44 9.65 -48.17
N THR A 230 20.27 10.54 -47.61
CA THR A 230 20.12 11.03 -46.22
C THR A 230 18.84 11.85 -46.07
N ARG A 231 18.14 11.69 -44.95
CA ARG A 231 16.99 12.55 -44.59
C ARG A 231 17.44 13.92 -44.06
N ILE A 232 16.60 14.93 -44.24
CA ILE A 232 16.67 16.20 -43.51
C ILE A 232 15.88 16.01 -42.21
N ILE A 233 16.44 16.43 -41.07
CA ILE A 233 15.76 16.32 -39.76
C ILE A 233 14.80 17.50 -39.57
N PHE A 234 15.31 18.74 -39.66
CA PHE A 234 14.51 19.96 -39.50
C PHE A 234 13.86 20.41 -40.82
N THR A 235 12.93 19.58 -41.32
CA THR A 235 12.22 19.74 -42.60
C THR A 235 11.53 21.08 -42.80
N ASP A 236 11.14 21.73 -41.70
CA ASP A 236 10.39 22.99 -41.73
C ASP A 236 11.29 24.21 -41.98
N THR A 237 12.61 24.04 -41.87
CA THR A 237 13.60 25.13 -41.98
C THR A 237 14.66 24.85 -43.04
N GLU A 238 15.30 23.68 -42.99
CA GLU A 238 16.44 23.36 -43.86
C GLU A 238 16.02 22.65 -45.16
N LYS A 239 16.72 22.97 -46.25
CA LYS A 239 16.41 22.47 -47.61
C LYS A 239 17.41 21.44 -48.13
N SER A 240 18.51 21.27 -47.41
CA SER A 240 19.62 20.39 -47.70
C SER A 240 20.43 20.21 -46.42
N ASN A 241 21.15 19.11 -46.30
CA ASN A 241 22.18 18.91 -45.26
C ASN A 241 23.54 19.51 -45.68
N TRP A 242 23.61 20.17 -46.86
CA TRP A 242 24.78 20.88 -47.37
C TRP A 242 24.49 22.37 -47.51
N THR A 243 25.27 23.22 -46.83
CA THR A 243 25.23 24.69 -46.98
C THR A 243 26.54 25.21 -47.57
N TRP A 244 26.46 26.15 -48.52
CA TRP A 244 27.63 26.81 -49.12
C TRP A 244 28.18 27.91 -48.21
N ASP A 245 29.47 27.85 -47.85
CA ASP A 245 30.15 28.96 -47.19
C ASP A 245 31.01 29.77 -48.18
N PRO A 246 30.79 31.10 -48.30
CA PRO A 246 31.49 31.95 -49.28
C PRO A 246 32.91 32.38 -48.86
N GLU A 247 33.30 32.23 -47.59
CA GLU A 247 34.67 32.46 -47.10
C GLU A 247 35.53 31.21 -47.32
N ALA A 248 34.93 30.03 -47.22
CA ALA A 248 35.55 28.73 -47.42
C ALA A 248 35.57 28.27 -48.89
N GLY A 249 34.65 28.76 -49.73
CA GLY A 249 34.55 28.42 -51.15
C GLY A 249 34.10 26.99 -51.45
N GLN A 250 33.39 26.36 -50.51
CA GLN A 250 32.91 24.97 -50.56
C GLN A 250 31.60 24.84 -49.78
N PHE A 251 30.88 23.74 -50.00
CA PHE A 251 29.80 23.30 -49.11
C PHE A 251 30.37 22.62 -47.85
N TYR A 252 29.69 22.80 -46.72
CA TYR A 252 29.89 22.03 -45.50
C TYR A 252 28.62 21.30 -45.09
N TRP A 253 28.79 20.18 -44.39
CA TRP A 253 27.70 19.32 -43.93
C TRP A 253 27.12 19.82 -42.59
N HIS A 254 25.82 19.64 -42.43
CA HIS A 254 25.09 19.80 -41.17
C HIS A 254 23.89 18.85 -41.15
N ARG A 255 23.67 18.12 -40.06
CA ARG A 255 22.47 17.27 -39.87
C ARG A 255 21.28 18.03 -39.27
N PHE A 256 21.58 19.13 -38.60
CA PHE A 256 20.65 20.04 -37.94
C PHE A 256 20.58 21.36 -38.73
N PHE A 257 20.41 22.50 -38.06
CA PHE A 257 20.43 23.79 -38.77
C PHE A 257 21.79 24.05 -39.42
N SER A 258 21.78 24.83 -40.49
CA SER A 258 22.97 25.30 -41.22
C SER A 258 24.03 25.97 -40.32
N HIS A 259 23.66 26.49 -39.15
CA HIS A 259 24.59 27.05 -38.17
C HIS A 259 25.14 26.05 -37.14
N GLN A 260 24.90 24.76 -37.35
CA GLN A 260 25.47 23.64 -36.61
C GLN A 260 26.31 22.76 -37.56
N PRO A 261 27.43 23.27 -38.13
CA PRO A 261 28.33 22.47 -38.94
C PRO A 261 28.83 21.22 -38.21
N ASP A 262 28.71 20.08 -38.87
CA ASP A 262 29.01 18.74 -38.34
C ASP A 262 30.53 18.48 -38.28
N LEU A 263 30.96 17.87 -37.18
CA LEU A 263 32.36 17.55 -36.90
C LEU A 263 32.79 16.29 -37.65
N ASN A 264 33.96 16.33 -38.29
CA ASN A 264 34.47 15.19 -39.05
C ASN A 264 35.08 14.13 -38.12
N PHE A 265 34.36 13.04 -37.85
CA PHE A 265 34.83 11.95 -36.98
C PHE A 265 35.87 11.02 -37.60
N ASP A 266 36.01 10.97 -38.94
CA ASP A 266 37.15 10.30 -39.61
C ASP A 266 38.49 10.98 -39.27
N ASN A 267 38.47 12.20 -38.74
CA ASN A 267 39.65 12.84 -38.16
C ASN A 267 39.84 12.43 -36.69
N PRO A 268 40.84 11.59 -36.33
CA PRO A 268 41.04 11.15 -34.94
C PRO A 268 41.40 12.30 -33.98
N ARG A 269 41.73 13.50 -34.48
CA ARG A 269 41.91 14.71 -33.65
C ARG A 269 40.59 15.26 -33.09
N VAL A 270 39.47 15.08 -33.80
CA VAL A 270 38.13 15.45 -33.34
C VAL A 270 37.72 14.56 -32.17
N VAL A 271 37.80 13.24 -32.33
CA VAL A 271 37.55 12.27 -31.24
C VAL A 271 38.42 12.58 -30.02
N ASN A 272 39.71 12.85 -30.22
CA ASN A 272 40.61 13.23 -29.13
C ASN A 272 40.18 14.53 -28.43
N ALA A 273 39.65 15.52 -29.16
CA ALA A 273 39.18 16.77 -28.58
C ALA A 273 37.92 16.58 -27.73
N ILE A 274 36.95 15.79 -28.21
CA ILE A 274 35.75 15.42 -27.44
C ILE A 274 36.12 14.67 -26.15
N VAL A 275 37.09 13.74 -26.21
CA VAL A 275 37.61 13.06 -25.01
C VAL A 275 38.26 14.05 -24.01
N GLN A 276 38.92 15.11 -24.47
CA GLN A 276 39.45 16.14 -23.57
C GLN A 276 38.36 17.04 -22.97
N VAL A 277 37.29 17.35 -23.72
CA VAL A 277 36.10 18.04 -23.19
C VAL A 277 35.45 17.20 -22.08
N MET A 278 35.19 15.92 -22.35
CA MET A 278 34.61 14.98 -21.38
C MET A 278 35.43 14.95 -20.08
N LYS A 279 36.76 14.82 -20.17
CA LYS A 279 37.66 14.80 -19.00
C LYS A 279 37.66 16.11 -18.21
N ARG A 280 37.70 17.25 -18.90
CA ARG A 280 37.62 18.58 -18.28
C ARG A 280 36.35 18.77 -17.44
N TRP A 281 35.22 18.17 -17.84
CA TRP A 281 33.97 18.23 -17.07
C TRP A 281 33.92 17.18 -15.95
N LEU A 282 34.48 15.98 -16.12
CA LEU A 282 34.66 15.02 -15.03
C LEU A 282 35.48 15.61 -13.87
N ASP A 283 36.54 16.37 -14.18
CA ASP A 283 37.37 17.10 -13.20
C ASP A 283 36.60 18.14 -12.38
N THR A 284 35.40 18.56 -12.81
CA THR A 284 34.53 19.46 -12.03
C THR A 284 33.60 18.74 -11.06
N GLY A 285 33.50 17.41 -11.16
CA GLY A 285 32.68 16.56 -10.29
C GLY A 285 31.44 15.93 -10.94
N VAL A 286 31.16 16.25 -12.22
CA VAL A 286 30.04 15.71 -13.02
C VAL A 286 29.98 14.18 -12.98
N ASP A 287 28.76 13.61 -12.92
CA ASP A 287 28.49 12.17 -12.75
C ASP A 287 28.20 11.41 -14.06
N GLY A 288 27.99 12.12 -15.16
CA GLY A 288 27.90 11.52 -16.48
C GLY A 288 27.50 12.51 -17.56
N PHE A 289 27.33 11.98 -18.77
CA PHE A 289 26.97 12.75 -19.95
C PHE A 289 25.77 12.14 -20.65
N ARG A 290 24.81 12.98 -21.05
CA ARG A 290 23.89 12.64 -22.12
C ARG A 290 24.58 12.97 -23.43
N LEU A 291 24.80 11.97 -24.28
CA LEU A 291 25.39 12.13 -25.59
C LEU A 291 24.28 12.44 -26.57
N ASP A 292 24.32 13.66 -27.10
CA ASP A 292 23.34 14.21 -28.04
C ASP A 292 23.72 13.90 -29.48
N ALA A 293 22.71 13.67 -30.34
CA ALA A 293 22.86 13.47 -31.77
C ALA A 293 23.75 12.28 -32.20
N ILE A 294 23.95 11.27 -31.34
CA ILE A 294 24.94 10.21 -31.60
C ILE A 294 24.70 9.31 -32.82
N PRO A 295 23.50 9.14 -33.40
CA PRO A 295 23.37 8.28 -34.58
C PRO A 295 24.07 8.80 -35.84
N TYR A 296 24.47 10.07 -35.85
CA TYR A 296 24.80 10.79 -37.07
C TYR A 296 26.29 11.09 -37.28
N LEU A 297 27.18 10.67 -36.35
CA LEU A 297 28.58 11.11 -36.27
C LEU A 297 29.46 10.84 -37.50
N CYS A 298 29.12 9.85 -38.32
CA CYS A 298 29.94 9.37 -39.43
C CYS A 298 29.10 9.19 -40.71
N GLU A 299 29.63 9.61 -41.86
CA GLU A 299 28.92 9.61 -43.13
C GLU A 299 29.64 8.82 -44.24
N ARG A 300 28.87 8.05 -45.02
CA ARG A 300 29.30 7.18 -46.12
C ARG A 300 28.33 7.30 -47.31
N ASP A 301 28.88 7.57 -48.49
CA ASP A 301 28.11 7.59 -49.74
C ASP A 301 27.42 6.23 -49.98
N GLY A 302 26.14 6.27 -50.37
CA GLY A 302 25.32 5.06 -50.55
C GLY A 302 24.64 4.53 -49.28
N THR A 303 24.73 5.23 -48.15
CA THR A 303 24.00 4.92 -46.90
C THR A 303 22.99 6.00 -46.54
N ASN A 304 22.13 5.74 -45.54
CA ASN A 304 21.26 6.74 -44.91
C ASN A 304 22.00 7.67 -43.93
N ASN A 305 23.27 7.37 -43.60
CA ASN A 305 24.10 8.10 -42.64
C ASN A 305 23.52 8.15 -41.21
N GLU A 306 22.93 7.03 -40.77
CA GLU A 306 22.48 6.83 -39.38
C GLU A 306 22.91 5.43 -38.90
N ASN A 307 23.29 5.29 -37.63
CA ASN A 307 23.67 4.01 -37.00
C ASN A 307 24.87 3.28 -37.66
N LEU A 308 25.79 4.02 -38.30
CA LEU A 308 26.91 3.38 -39.03
C LEU A 308 27.89 2.66 -38.09
N PRO A 309 28.53 1.55 -38.51
CA PRO A 309 29.47 0.80 -37.66
C PRO A 309 30.64 1.64 -37.12
N GLU A 310 31.10 2.64 -37.86
CA GLU A 310 32.12 3.58 -37.42
C GLU A 310 31.62 4.56 -36.34
N THR A 311 30.34 4.93 -36.36
CA THR A 311 29.70 5.71 -35.29
C THR A 311 29.77 4.94 -33.97
N HIS A 312 29.40 3.66 -33.99
CA HIS A 312 29.50 2.76 -32.83
C HIS A 312 30.95 2.58 -32.35
N GLU A 313 31.94 2.54 -33.25
CA GLU A 313 33.36 2.49 -32.86
C GLU A 313 33.82 3.79 -32.16
N VAL A 314 33.31 4.96 -32.58
CA VAL A 314 33.52 6.21 -31.84
C VAL A 314 32.89 6.14 -30.44
N VAL A 315 31.68 5.62 -30.31
CA VAL A 315 30.98 5.48 -29.01
C VAL A 315 31.73 4.52 -28.07
N ARG A 316 32.14 3.33 -28.55
CA ARG A 316 33.02 2.40 -27.79
C ARG A 316 34.29 3.08 -27.32
N ARG A 317 34.90 3.90 -28.18
CA ARG A 317 36.13 4.63 -27.86
C ARG A 317 35.91 5.75 -26.83
N LEU A 318 34.76 6.43 -26.84
CA LEU A 318 34.38 7.38 -25.79
C LEU A 318 34.19 6.67 -24.44
N ARG A 319 33.46 5.55 -24.43
CA ARG A 319 33.24 4.70 -23.25
C ARG A 319 34.57 4.17 -22.66
N ALA A 320 35.43 3.60 -23.49
CA ALA A 320 36.72 3.07 -23.04
C ALA A 320 37.65 4.15 -22.44
N GLU A 321 37.58 5.40 -22.92
CA GLU A 321 38.32 6.53 -22.34
C GLU A 321 37.61 7.16 -21.12
N LEU A 322 36.31 6.91 -20.91
CA LEU A 322 35.59 7.25 -19.68
C LEU A 322 35.95 6.28 -18.54
N ASP A 323 35.73 4.98 -18.73
CA ASP A 323 35.90 3.94 -17.70
C ASP A 323 37.35 3.87 -17.18
N LYS A 324 38.29 4.17 -18.06
CA LYS A 324 39.73 4.31 -17.79
C LYS A 324 40.10 5.58 -17.00
N TYR A 325 39.26 6.62 -17.05
CA TYR A 325 39.53 7.91 -16.41
C TYR A 325 38.76 8.10 -15.10
N ALA A 326 37.47 7.79 -15.09
CA ALA A 326 36.58 7.97 -13.93
C ALA A 326 35.52 6.86 -13.88
N LYS A 327 35.70 5.91 -12.96
CA LYS A 327 34.77 4.79 -12.74
C LYS A 327 33.43 5.26 -12.13
N GLY A 328 32.36 4.53 -12.42
CA GLY A 328 31.01 4.80 -11.88
C GLY A 328 30.34 6.05 -12.48
N LYS A 329 30.79 6.48 -13.66
CA LYS A 329 30.28 7.63 -14.41
C LYS A 329 29.50 7.16 -15.63
N VAL A 330 28.36 7.77 -15.90
CA VAL A 330 27.36 7.24 -16.84
C VAL A 330 27.43 7.90 -18.22
N LEU A 331 27.12 7.14 -19.28
CA LEU A 331 26.83 7.66 -20.62
C LEU A 331 25.39 7.30 -20.99
N LEU A 332 24.60 8.32 -21.39
CA LEU A 332 23.20 8.20 -21.79
C LEU A 332 23.06 8.56 -23.27
N ALA A 333 22.77 7.56 -24.11
CA ALA A 333 22.61 7.68 -25.55
C ALA A 333 21.27 8.31 -25.95
N GLU A 334 21.30 9.46 -26.61
CA GLU A 334 20.18 9.89 -27.45
C GLU A 334 20.23 9.20 -28.82
N ALA A 335 19.47 8.11 -28.97
CA ALA A 335 19.20 7.51 -30.26
C ALA A 335 17.68 7.42 -30.47
N ASN A 336 17.11 8.39 -31.21
CA ASN A 336 15.72 8.34 -31.66
C ASN A 336 15.62 7.41 -32.89
N GLN A 337 15.63 6.10 -32.65
CA GLN A 337 15.67 5.05 -33.67
C GLN A 337 14.67 3.92 -33.29
N TRP A 338 14.50 2.90 -34.14
CA TRP A 338 13.64 1.74 -33.84
C TRP A 338 14.26 0.85 -32.73
N PRO A 339 13.47 0.06 -31.97
CA PRO A 339 13.98 -0.70 -30.82
C PRO A 339 15.19 -1.58 -31.14
N GLU A 340 15.17 -2.22 -32.31
CA GLU A 340 16.24 -3.07 -32.83
C GLU A 340 17.51 -2.32 -33.25
N ASP A 341 17.44 -1.01 -33.50
CA ASP A 341 18.61 -0.17 -33.76
C ASP A 341 19.17 0.45 -32.47
N VAL A 342 18.29 0.88 -31.55
CA VAL A 342 18.72 1.51 -30.28
C VAL A 342 19.51 0.53 -29.41
N GLN A 343 19.26 -0.79 -29.52
CA GLN A 343 19.99 -1.81 -28.77
C GLN A 343 21.52 -1.74 -29.00
N TYR A 344 21.97 -1.37 -30.21
CA TYR A 344 23.40 -1.39 -30.55
C TYR A 344 24.20 -0.35 -29.76
N TYR A 345 23.57 0.74 -29.31
CA TYR A 345 24.24 1.76 -28.49
C TYR A 345 24.54 1.32 -27.05
N PHE A 346 24.13 0.12 -26.63
CA PHE A 346 24.63 -0.52 -25.41
C PHE A 346 25.91 -1.35 -25.65
N GLY A 347 26.19 -1.70 -26.91
CA GLY A 347 27.28 -2.60 -27.29
C GLY A 347 27.18 -3.96 -26.60
N ASN A 348 28.33 -4.57 -26.33
CA ASN A 348 28.46 -5.70 -25.41
C ASN A 348 28.85 -5.17 -24.02
N SER A 349 28.01 -4.29 -23.46
CA SER A 349 28.30 -3.44 -22.28
C SER A 349 29.43 -2.42 -22.49
N ASP A 350 29.95 -2.25 -23.71
CA ASP A 350 31.13 -1.45 -24.05
C ASP A 350 30.82 -0.12 -24.77
N GLU A 351 29.53 0.24 -24.93
CA GLU A 351 29.10 1.54 -25.45
C GLU A 351 28.42 2.38 -24.35
N CYS A 352 27.19 2.89 -24.55
CA CYS A 352 26.50 3.66 -23.53
C CYS A 352 25.95 2.77 -22.41
N HIS A 353 25.95 3.31 -21.20
CA HIS A 353 25.36 2.65 -20.02
C HIS A 353 23.82 2.73 -20.05
N MET A 354 23.29 3.76 -20.70
CA MET A 354 21.86 4.02 -20.82
C MET A 354 21.50 4.47 -22.23
N ALA A 355 20.25 4.27 -22.65
CA ALA A 355 19.68 4.85 -23.86
C ALA A 355 18.21 5.25 -23.63
N TYR A 356 17.72 6.29 -24.31
CA TYR A 356 16.30 6.67 -24.24
C TYR A 356 15.42 5.62 -24.91
N HIS A 357 14.35 5.20 -24.23
CA HIS A 357 13.36 4.28 -24.79
C HIS A 357 12.34 5.02 -25.69
N PHE A 358 12.84 5.75 -26.69
CA PHE A 358 12.05 6.53 -27.65
C PHE A 358 10.86 5.74 -28.26
N PRO A 359 10.99 4.46 -28.68
CA PRO A 359 9.88 3.74 -29.29
C PRO A 359 8.65 3.54 -28.39
N LEU A 360 8.86 3.40 -27.07
CA LEU A 360 7.78 3.17 -26.11
C LEU A 360 6.93 4.43 -25.90
N MET A 361 7.58 5.60 -25.79
CA MET A 361 6.92 6.85 -25.37
C MET A 361 5.66 7.18 -26.19
N PRO A 362 5.67 7.22 -27.54
CA PRO A 362 4.46 7.49 -28.33
C PRO A 362 3.36 6.43 -28.16
N ARG A 363 3.74 5.16 -27.93
CA ARG A 363 2.76 4.07 -27.77
C ARG A 363 2.02 4.13 -26.44
N ILE A 364 2.56 4.79 -25.41
CA ILE A 364 1.81 5.08 -24.18
C ILE A 364 0.68 6.08 -24.48
N TYR A 365 0.97 7.16 -25.20
CA TYR A 365 -0.06 8.12 -25.66
C TYR A 365 -1.12 7.43 -26.52
N MET A 366 -0.71 6.60 -27.48
CA MET A 366 -1.66 5.81 -28.29
C MET A 366 -2.55 4.90 -27.47
N ALA A 367 -2.00 4.17 -26.50
CA ALA A 367 -2.75 3.20 -25.70
C ALA A 367 -3.84 3.85 -24.82
N ILE A 368 -3.60 5.07 -24.31
CA ILE A 368 -4.62 5.86 -23.60
C ILE A 368 -5.66 6.43 -24.58
N ALA A 369 -5.25 6.89 -25.77
CA ALA A 369 -6.18 7.41 -26.78
C ALA A 369 -7.09 6.34 -27.39
N GLN A 370 -6.58 5.12 -27.54
CA GLN A 370 -7.31 3.96 -28.06
C GLN A 370 -8.07 3.18 -26.96
N GLU A 371 -7.83 3.50 -25.68
CA GLU A 371 -8.31 2.76 -24.51
C GLU A 371 -7.94 1.26 -24.57
N ASP A 372 -6.75 0.93 -25.09
CA ASP A 372 -6.29 -0.41 -25.42
C ASP A 372 -4.79 -0.58 -25.11
N ARG A 373 -4.43 -1.62 -24.36
CA ARG A 373 -3.03 -1.91 -23.99
C ARG A 373 -2.16 -2.38 -25.16
N PHE A 374 -2.75 -2.74 -26.30
CA PHE A 374 -2.03 -3.38 -27.40
C PHE A 374 -0.74 -2.64 -27.82
N PRO A 375 -0.73 -1.32 -28.12
CA PRO A 375 0.47 -0.61 -28.60
C PRO A 375 1.65 -0.71 -27.63
N ILE A 376 1.41 -0.63 -26.32
CA ILE A 376 2.44 -0.81 -25.28
C ILE A 376 2.93 -2.27 -25.27
N THR A 377 2.01 -3.24 -25.23
CA THR A 377 2.39 -4.67 -25.13
C THR A 377 3.02 -5.25 -26.40
N ASP A 378 2.91 -4.55 -27.52
CA ASP A 378 3.52 -4.94 -28.79
C ASP A 378 4.92 -4.34 -28.96
N ILE A 379 5.12 -3.03 -28.73
CA ILE A 379 6.45 -2.42 -28.80
C ILE A 379 7.40 -2.99 -27.72
N MET A 380 6.88 -3.31 -26.52
CA MET A 380 7.63 -4.00 -25.46
C MET A 380 7.96 -5.47 -25.77
N ARG A 381 7.39 -6.05 -26.83
CA ARG A 381 7.76 -7.39 -27.35
C ARG A 381 8.81 -7.30 -28.46
N GLN A 382 8.78 -6.21 -29.23
CA GLN A 382 9.75 -5.92 -30.29
C GLN A 382 11.08 -5.38 -29.72
N THR A 383 11.03 -4.77 -28.53
CA THR A 383 12.21 -4.26 -27.82
C THR A 383 13.12 -5.42 -27.36
N PRO A 384 14.39 -5.48 -27.79
CA PRO A 384 15.32 -6.54 -27.39
C PRO A 384 15.73 -6.48 -25.91
N ASP A 385 16.21 -7.61 -25.39
CA ASP A 385 16.94 -7.67 -24.12
C ASP A 385 18.26 -6.87 -24.21
N ILE A 386 18.64 -6.21 -23.11
CA ILE A 386 19.84 -5.37 -23.02
C ILE A 386 20.85 -5.97 -22.04
N PRO A 387 22.16 -5.61 -22.12
CA PRO A 387 23.16 -6.12 -21.19
C PRO A 387 22.84 -5.83 -19.71
N GLY A 388 23.24 -6.73 -18.80
CA GLY A 388 22.77 -6.74 -17.40
C GLY A 388 23.16 -5.50 -16.57
N ASP A 389 24.21 -4.78 -16.97
CA ASP A 389 24.65 -3.51 -16.41
C ASP A 389 24.04 -2.28 -17.13
N CYS A 390 23.58 -2.42 -18.38
CA CYS A 390 22.94 -1.37 -19.16
C CYS A 390 21.46 -1.13 -18.77
N GLN A 391 20.90 0.05 -19.08
CA GLN A 391 19.58 0.46 -18.58
C GLN A 391 18.78 1.36 -19.54
N TRP A 392 17.49 1.09 -19.71
CA TRP A 392 16.58 1.99 -20.42
C TRP A 392 16.29 3.27 -19.61
N ALA A 393 16.40 4.43 -20.27
CA ALA A 393 15.92 5.70 -19.77
C ALA A 393 14.47 5.95 -20.26
N LEU A 394 13.54 6.04 -19.32
CA LEU A 394 12.11 6.20 -19.58
C LEU A 394 11.72 7.67 -19.46
N PHE A 395 10.85 8.17 -20.34
CA PHE A 395 10.36 9.55 -20.29
C PHE A 395 8.97 9.66 -20.93
N LEU A 396 8.20 10.67 -20.53
CA LEU A 396 6.90 11.00 -21.13
C LEU A 396 7.03 12.19 -22.08
N ARG A 397 7.72 13.23 -21.63
CA ARG A 397 8.08 14.42 -22.38
C ARG A 397 9.51 14.85 -22.03
N ASN A 398 10.04 15.74 -22.86
CA ASN A 398 11.36 16.32 -22.80
C ASN A 398 11.27 17.78 -23.28
N HIS A 399 12.42 18.43 -23.44
CA HIS A 399 12.51 19.80 -23.94
C HIS A 399 12.18 20.00 -25.44
N ASP A 400 12.07 18.94 -26.23
CA ASP A 400 11.74 19.01 -27.66
C ASP A 400 10.24 18.79 -27.88
N GLU A 401 9.82 18.59 -29.12
CA GLU A 401 8.51 18.04 -29.42
C GLU A 401 8.38 16.57 -29.00
N LEU A 402 7.14 16.09 -28.90
CA LEU A 402 6.84 14.67 -28.91
C LEU A 402 7.13 14.18 -30.34
N THR A 403 8.32 13.61 -30.54
CA THR A 403 8.78 13.10 -31.84
C THR A 403 7.92 11.93 -32.33
N LEU A 404 7.59 11.95 -33.61
CA LEU A 404 6.85 10.92 -34.35
C LEU A 404 7.64 10.47 -35.59
N GLU A 405 8.98 10.55 -35.53
CA GLU A 405 9.85 9.97 -36.56
C GLU A 405 9.71 8.44 -36.57
N MET A 406 9.94 7.81 -35.42
CA MET A 406 9.99 6.34 -35.25
C MET A 406 8.62 5.73 -34.91
N VAL A 407 7.61 6.16 -35.67
CA VAL A 407 6.27 5.55 -35.76
C VAL A 407 5.87 5.40 -37.22
N THR A 408 4.98 4.46 -37.53
CA THR A 408 4.42 4.32 -38.88
C THR A 408 3.53 5.51 -39.26
N ASP A 409 3.32 5.74 -40.55
CA ASP A 409 2.54 6.89 -41.04
C ASP A 409 1.10 6.92 -40.47
N VAL A 410 0.48 5.75 -40.30
CA VAL A 410 -0.86 5.61 -39.72
C VAL A 410 -0.87 5.94 -38.21
N GLU A 411 0.16 5.56 -37.46
CA GLU A 411 0.33 5.96 -36.06
C GLU A 411 0.56 7.48 -35.94
N ARG A 412 1.33 8.07 -36.88
CA ARG A 412 1.62 9.51 -36.92
C ARG A 412 0.37 10.34 -37.16
N ASP A 413 -0.42 10.01 -38.18
CA ASP A 413 -1.69 10.69 -38.49
C ASP A 413 -2.71 10.54 -37.34
N TYR A 414 -2.75 9.38 -36.69
CA TYR A 414 -3.59 9.16 -35.50
C TYR A 414 -3.16 10.04 -34.31
N LEU A 415 -1.86 10.12 -34.02
CA LEU A 415 -1.33 10.96 -32.94
C LEU A 415 -1.49 12.46 -33.24
N TRP A 416 -1.29 12.90 -34.48
CA TRP A 416 -1.55 14.27 -34.91
C TRP A 416 -3.03 14.67 -34.81
N SER A 417 -3.95 13.80 -35.24
CA SER A 417 -5.40 14.07 -35.16
C SER A 417 -5.96 13.96 -33.74
N THR A 418 -5.30 13.19 -32.85
CA THR A 418 -5.66 13.13 -31.43
C THR A 418 -5.12 14.34 -30.65
N TYR A 419 -3.81 14.60 -30.73
CA TYR A 419 -3.09 15.47 -29.79
C TYR A 419 -2.64 16.83 -30.35
N ALA A 420 -2.66 17.01 -31.69
CA ALA A 420 -2.24 18.23 -32.38
C ALA A 420 -3.31 18.73 -33.38
N ASN A 421 -4.51 18.98 -32.83
CA ASN A 421 -5.66 19.48 -33.60
C ASN A 421 -5.48 20.92 -34.12
N ASP A 422 -4.77 21.80 -33.41
CA ASP A 422 -4.21 23.02 -34.03
C ASP A 422 -2.93 22.63 -34.80
N PRO A 423 -2.84 22.85 -36.13
CA PRO A 423 -1.63 22.59 -36.90
C PRO A 423 -0.37 23.26 -36.35
N ARG A 424 -0.49 24.39 -35.64
CA ARG A 424 0.64 25.07 -34.98
C ARG A 424 1.28 24.26 -33.87
N ALA A 425 0.56 23.31 -33.28
CA ALA A 425 1.11 22.39 -32.28
C ALA A 425 2.04 21.34 -32.91
N ARG A 426 2.07 21.22 -34.24
CA ARG A 426 2.99 20.38 -35.00
C ARG A 426 4.27 21.17 -35.31
N ILE A 427 5.38 20.46 -35.44
CA ILE A 427 6.67 20.97 -35.93
C ILE A 427 7.49 19.77 -36.40
N ASN A 428 8.27 19.92 -37.46
CA ASN A 428 9.03 18.85 -38.10
C ASN A 428 8.14 17.59 -38.24
N VAL A 429 8.55 16.48 -37.64
CA VAL A 429 7.79 15.22 -37.59
C VAL A 429 7.30 14.94 -36.15
N GLY A 430 6.70 15.91 -35.46
CA GLY A 430 6.23 15.73 -34.07
C GLY A 430 5.20 16.74 -33.55
N ILE A 431 5.04 16.81 -32.21
CA ILE A 431 4.04 17.63 -31.50
C ILE A 431 4.67 18.43 -30.34
N ARG A 432 4.83 19.75 -30.50
CA ARG A 432 5.50 20.65 -29.55
C ARG A 432 4.58 21.11 -28.40
N ARG A 433 4.16 20.16 -27.57
CA ARG A 433 3.26 20.37 -26.41
C ARG A 433 3.79 19.71 -25.12
N ARG A 434 3.35 20.19 -23.96
CA ARG A 434 3.67 19.64 -22.62
C ARG A 434 2.73 18.50 -22.21
N LEU A 435 3.10 17.73 -21.18
CA LEU A 435 2.32 16.58 -20.72
C LEU A 435 0.88 16.94 -20.30
N ALA A 436 0.69 17.96 -19.45
CA ALA A 436 -0.65 18.32 -18.98
C ALA A 436 -1.56 18.83 -20.13
N PRO A 437 -1.11 19.71 -21.04
CA PRO A 437 -1.84 20.05 -22.26
C PRO A 437 -2.14 18.88 -23.19
N LEU A 438 -1.23 17.91 -23.36
CA LEU A 438 -1.48 16.69 -24.14
C LEU A 438 -2.56 15.81 -23.49
N MET A 439 -2.69 15.84 -22.17
CA MET A 439 -3.70 15.08 -21.42
C MET A 439 -5.05 15.83 -21.23
N ASP A 440 -5.25 16.98 -21.89
CA ASP A 440 -6.41 17.88 -21.72
C ASP A 440 -6.57 18.43 -20.29
N ASN A 441 -5.47 18.48 -19.54
CA ASN A 441 -5.42 18.70 -18.09
C ASN A 441 -6.27 17.70 -17.26
N ASP A 442 -6.64 16.53 -17.82
CA ASP A 442 -7.24 15.45 -17.01
C ASP A 442 -6.15 14.81 -16.15
N ARG A 443 -6.06 15.31 -14.92
CA ARG A 443 -5.13 14.86 -13.89
C ARG A 443 -5.06 13.35 -13.74
N ARG A 444 -6.16 12.60 -13.94
CA ARG A 444 -6.15 11.14 -13.78
C ARG A 444 -5.31 10.49 -14.87
N LYS A 445 -5.36 11.01 -16.11
CA LYS A 445 -4.44 10.61 -17.18
C LYS A 445 -2.99 10.99 -16.84
N ILE A 446 -2.76 12.17 -16.24
CA ILE A 446 -1.41 12.62 -15.86
C ILE A 446 -0.81 11.71 -14.77
N GLU A 447 -1.58 11.34 -13.74
CA GLU A 447 -1.15 10.41 -12.69
C GLU A 447 -0.98 8.99 -13.23
N LEU A 448 -1.84 8.52 -14.13
CA LEU A 448 -1.68 7.26 -14.87
C LEU A 448 -0.39 7.24 -15.71
N MET A 449 -0.12 8.29 -16.48
CA MET A 449 1.10 8.41 -17.29
C MET A 449 2.36 8.37 -16.42
N ASN A 450 2.38 9.12 -15.32
CA ASN A 450 3.50 9.11 -14.38
C ASN A 450 3.62 7.79 -13.61
N SER A 451 2.51 7.10 -13.34
CA SER A 451 2.52 5.74 -12.80
C SER A 451 3.25 4.78 -13.76
N LEU A 452 2.88 4.76 -15.04
CA LEU A 452 3.53 3.94 -16.05
C LEU A 452 5.03 4.29 -16.18
N LEU A 453 5.38 5.58 -16.24
CA LEU A 453 6.76 6.07 -16.23
C LEU A 453 7.59 5.53 -15.05
N LEU A 454 7.02 5.55 -13.84
CA LEU A 454 7.73 5.18 -12.61
C LEU A 454 7.79 3.67 -12.36
N SER A 455 6.90 2.87 -12.98
CA SER A 455 6.78 1.42 -12.75
C SER A 455 7.18 0.50 -13.93
N PHE A 456 7.49 1.06 -15.10
CA PHE A 456 8.10 0.33 -16.22
C PHE A 456 9.61 0.01 -15.99
N PRO A 457 10.20 -0.96 -16.72
CA PRO A 457 11.59 -1.34 -16.55
C PRO A 457 12.55 -0.27 -17.06
N GLY A 458 13.15 0.46 -16.12
CA GLY A 458 14.12 1.49 -16.45
C GLY A 458 14.20 2.62 -15.42
N THR A 459 14.89 3.67 -15.84
CA THR A 459 15.20 4.86 -15.05
C THR A 459 14.33 6.03 -15.53
N PRO A 460 13.36 6.50 -14.73
CA PRO A 460 12.44 7.56 -15.13
C PRO A 460 13.12 8.94 -15.17
N ILE A 461 12.80 9.70 -16.21
CA ILE A 461 13.13 11.10 -16.41
C ILE A 461 11.84 11.92 -16.31
N ILE A 462 11.84 12.90 -15.41
CA ILE A 462 10.77 13.90 -15.25
C ILE A 462 11.26 15.22 -15.87
N TYR A 463 10.44 15.86 -16.71
CA TYR A 463 10.75 17.16 -17.30
C TYR A 463 10.25 18.29 -16.39
N TYR A 464 11.10 19.31 -16.13
CA TYR A 464 10.85 20.30 -15.09
C TYR A 464 9.49 21.00 -15.23
N GLY A 465 8.66 20.96 -14.19
CA GLY A 465 7.33 21.57 -14.18
C GLY A 465 6.18 20.63 -14.60
N ASP A 466 6.46 19.46 -15.17
CA ASP A 466 5.40 18.47 -15.41
C ASP A 466 4.88 17.87 -14.10
N GLU A 467 5.66 17.90 -13.01
CA GLU A 467 5.24 17.49 -11.66
C GLU A 467 4.22 18.43 -11.00
N ILE A 468 4.12 19.68 -11.49
CA ILE A 468 3.03 20.61 -11.13
C ILE A 468 1.97 20.72 -12.24
N GLY A 469 2.21 20.14 -13.42
CA GLY A 469 1.29 20.21 -14.57
C GLY A 469 1.38 21.52 -15.36
N MET A 470 2.59 22.05 -15.57
CA MET A 470 2.80 23.22 -16.43
C MET A 470 2.23 23.05 -17.84
N GLY A 471 1.76 24.17 -18.41
CA GLY A 471 1.25 24.24 -19.78
C GLY A 471 2.33 24.45 -20.84
N ASP A 472 1.89 24.73 -22.06
CA ASP A 472 2.76 25.14 -23.16
C ASP A 472 2.28 26.45 -23.80
N ASN A 473 3.16 27.09 -24.56
CA ASN A 473 2.86 28.27 -25.37
C ASN A 473 3.28 28.03 -26.83
N ILE A 474 2.43 27.34 -27.60
CA ILE A 474 2.66 27.01 -29.02
C ILE A 474 2.83 28.22 -29.95
N TYR A 475 2.64 29.45 -29.46
CA TYR A 475 2.87 30.69 -30.22
C TYR A 475 4.33 31.17 -30.16
N LEU A 476 5.16 30.62 -29.25
CA LEU A 476 6.61 30.81 -29.30
C LEU A 476 7.21 30.07 -30.51
N GLY A 477 8.32 30.58 -31.05
CA GLY A 477 9.00 29.97 -32.19
C GLY A 477 9.69 28.64 -31.82
N ASP A 478 9.77 27.71 -32.76
CA ASP A 478 10.39 26.39 -32.56
C ASP A 478 9.83 25.65 -31.31
N ARG A 479 10.65 24.90 -30.58
CA ARG A 479 10.30 24.13 -29.37
C ARG A 479 10.20 24.98 -28.10
N ASN A 480 10.48 26.29 -28.16
CA ASN A 480 10.46 27.20 -26.99
C ASN A 480 9.13 27.21 -26.24
N GLY A 481 8.02 26.82 -26.89
CA GLY A 481 6.70 26.70 -26.26
C GLY A 481 6.64 25.75 -25.06
N VAL A 482 7.54 24.76 -24.93
CA VAL A 482 7.65 23.90 -23.74
C VAL A 482 8.78 24.32 -22.77
N ARG A 483 9.58 25.33 -23.13
CA ARG A 483 10.81 25.78 -22.43
C ARG A 483 10.60 27.10 -21.66
N THR A 484 9.37 27.37 -21.24
CA THR A 484 8.97 28.56 -20.46
C THR A 484 9.49 28.52 -19.01
N PRO A 485 9.56 29.67 -18.31
CA PRO A 485 10.07 29.74 -16.93
C PRO A 485 9.27 28.91 -15.93
N MET A 486 9.96 28.30 -14.96
CA MET A 486 9.37 27.48 -13.89
C MET A 486 8.47 28.30 -12.96
N GLN A 487 7.29 27.76 -12.62
CA GLN A 487 6.24 28.49 -11.89
C GLN A 487 6.30 28.19 -10.39
N TRP A 488 7.03 29.02 -9.63
CA TRP A 488 7.27 28.83 -8.19
C TRP A 488 6.14 29.33 -7.29
N THR A 489 5.57 30.50 -7.59
CA THR A 489 4.60 31.22 -6.75
C THR A 489 3.56 31.95 -7.61
N PRO A 490 2.43 32.41 -7.04
CA PRO A 490 1.50 33.29 -7.76
C PRO A 490 2.01 34.75 -7.90
N ASP A 491 3.17 35.10 -7.32
CA ASP A 491 3.79 36.42 -7.47
C ASP A 491 4.31 36.70 -8.90
N ARG A 492 4.64 37.97 -9.16
CA ARG A 492 5.25 38.49 -10.41
C ARG A 492 6.24 37.50 -11.04
N ASN A 493 6.09 37.29 -12.35
CA ASN A 493 6.88 36.35 -13.15
C ASN A 493 6.86 34.92 -12.57
N GLY A 494 5.79 34.51 -11.90
CA GLY A 494 5.67 33.21 -11.22
C GLY A 494 6.71 32.98 -10.13
N GLY A 495 7.36 34.02 -9.60
CA GLY A 495 8.49 33.90 -8.68
C GLY A 495 9.78 33.35 -9.28
N PHE A 496 9.88 33.25 -10.61
CA PHE A 496 11.12 32.87 -11.32
C PHE A 496 12.19 33.97 -11.26
N SER A 497 11.78 35.23 -11.38
CA SER A 497 12.66 36.42 -11.46
C SER A 497 11.92 37.68 -10.99
N ARG A 498 12.60 38.68 -10.40
CA ARG A 498 12.00 40.01 -10.14
C ARG A 498 12.24 41.02 -11.27
N ALA A 499 12.84 40.59 -12.39
CA ALA A 499 13.06 41.41 -13.57
C ALA A 499 11.77 42.02 -14.14
N ASP A 500 11.91 43.00 -15.03
CA ASP A 500 10.80 43.45 -15.88
C ASP A 500 10.24 42.25 -16.68
N PRO A 501 8.91 42.01 -16.74
CA PRO A 501 8.36 40.91 -17.53
C PRO A 501 8.79 40.93 -19.00
N ALA A 502 9.06 42.11 -19.57
CA ALA A 502 9.56 42.27 -20.94
C ALA A 502 11.07 42.00 -21.11
N ARG A 503 11.79 41.71 -20.01
CA ARG A 503 13.20 41.29 -20.00
C ARG A 503 13.41 39.79 -19.81
N LEU A 504 12.37 39.02 -19.48
CA LEU A 504 12.47 37.56 -19.36
C LEU A 504 12.91 36.95 -20.70
N TYR A 505 13.79 35.94 -20.67
CA TYR A 505 14.24 35.25 -21.89
C TYR A 505 13.07 34.64 -22.70
N ALA A 506 11.99 34.25 -22.01
CA ALA A 506 10.72 33.83 -22.57
C ALA A 506 9.59 34.28 -21.62
N PRO A 507 8.39 34.59 -22.13
CA PRO A 507 7.25 34.92 -21.29
C PRO A 507 6.83 33.69 -20.46
N ILE A 508 6.49 33.92 -19.19
CA ILE A 508 5.81 32.92 -18.37
C ILE A 508 4.37 32.70 -18.87
N ILE A 509 3.80 31.54 -18.55
CA ILE A 509 2.45 31.18 -18.98
C ILE A 509 1.43 31.98 -18.16
N MET A 510 0.42 32.54 -18.84
CA MET A 510 -0.56 33.47 -18.27
C MET A 510 -1.99 33.20 -18.76
N ASP A 511 -2.26 32.03 -19.34
CA ASP A 511 -3.63 31.61 -19.64
C ASP A 511 -4.37 31.15 -18.37
N SER A 512 -5.70 31.10 -18.43
CA SER A 512 -6.55 30.81 -17.28
C SER A 512 -6.59 29.33 -16.85
N VAL A 513 -5.85 28.43 -17.50
CA VAL A 513 -5.79 26.99 -17.19
C VAL A 513 -4.41 26.60 -16.65
N TYR A 514 -3.33 27.09 -17.25
CA TYR A 514 -1.95 26.71 -16.90
C TYR A 514 -1.09 27.87 -16.37
N GLY A 515 -1.61 29.09 -16.32
CA GLY A 515 -0.87 30.27 -15.87
C GLY A 515 -0.41 30.18 -14.41
N TYR A 516 0.70 30.86 -14.10
CA TYR A 516 1.38 30.75 -12.80
C TYR A 516 0.51 31.13 -11.59
N GLU A 517 -0.53 31.96 -11.76
CA GLU A 517 -1.50 32.26 -10.70
C GLU A 517 -2.26 31.00 -10.21
N ALA A 518 -2.53 30.05 -11.12
CA ALA A 518 -3.24 28.81 -10.84
C ALA A 518 -2.31 27.60 -10.66
N VAL A 519 -1.24 27.51 -11.47
CA VAL A 519 -0.29 26.39 -11.48
C VAL A 519 1.07 26.84 -10.98
N ASN A 520 1.32 26.71 -9.68
CA ASN A 520 2.62 26.99 -9.09
C ASN A 520 2.99 26.08 -7.91
N VAL A 521 4.29 25.97 -7.63
CA VAL A 521 4.85 25.14 -6.55
C VAL A 521 4.30 25.53 -5.17
N GLU A 522 4.19 26.82 -4.84
CA GLU A 522 3.72 27.27 -3.52
C GLU A 522 2.27 26.82 -3.24
N ALA A 523 1.36 27.05 -4.18
CA ALA A 523 -0.05 26.68 -4.06
C ALA A 523 -0.21 25.16 -3.93
N GLN A 524 0.54 24.38 -4.72
CA GLN A 524 0.50 22.92 -4.66
C GLN A 524 1.18 22.35 -3.40
N SER A 525 2.27 22.95 -2.91
CA SER A 525 2.94 22.52 -1.69
C SER A 525 2.09 22.72 -0.42
N ARG A 526 1.09 23.61 -0.47
CA ARG A 526 0.10 23.80 0.60
C ARG A 526 -1.03 22.76 0.61
N SER A 527 -1.15 21.92 -0.41
CA SER A 527 -2.23 20.92 -0.52
C SER A 527 -1.70 19.50 -0.71
N LEU A 528 -1.99 18.64 0.28
CA LEU A 528 -1.72 17.19 0.21
C LEU A 528 -2.44 16.50 -0.96
N SER A 529 -3.51 17.10 -1.48
CA SER A 529 -4.24 16.63 -2.65
C SER A 529 -3.81 17.33 -3.95
N SER A 530 -2.64 17.98 -4.01
CA SER A 530 -2.08 18.54 -5.26
C SER A 530 -1.48 17.46 -6.19
N LEU A 531 -1.15 17.83 -7.43
CA LEU A 531 -0.40 16.94 -8.33
C LEU A 531 1.05 16.76 -7.84
N LEU A 532 1.67 17.84 -7.35
CA LEU A 532 3.00 17.79 -6.71
C LEU A 532 3.05 16.79 -5.56
N SER A 533 2.04 16.76 -4.70
CA SER A 533 1.94 15.79 -3.59
C SER A 533 1.72 14.36 -4.08
N ALA A 534 0.93 14.15 -5.14
CA ALA A 534 0.78 12.84 -5.77
C ALA A 534 2.10 12.36 -6.40
N MET A 535 2.85 13.25 -7.06
CA MET A 535 4.18 12.95 -7.61
C MET A 535 5.21 12.63 -6.53
N LYS A 536 5.28 13.43 -5.45
CA LYS A 536 6.09 13.11 -4.26
C LYS A 536 5.75 11.73 -3.70
N LYS A 537 4.46 11.37 -3.61
CA LYS A 537 3.99 10.05 -3.13
C LYS A 537 4.38 8.91 -4.07
N LEU A 538 4.20 9.04 -5.38
CA LEU A 538 4.59 8.02 -6.36
C LEU A 538 6.12 7.82 -6.40
N ILE A 539 6.90 8.90 -6.31
CA ILE A 539 8.36 8.86 -6.20
C ILE A 539 8.80 8.15 -4.90
N ALA A 540 8.17 8.47 -3.77
CA ALA A 540 8.46 7.82 -2.49
C ALA A 540 8.17 6.32 -2.52
N VAL A 541 7.05 5.89 -3.12
CA VAL A 541 6.72 4.47 -3.28
C VAL A 541 7.63 3.78 -4.30
N ARG A 542 8.04 4.44 -5.40
CA ARG A 542 9.06 3.86 -6.30
C ARG A 542 10.37 3.60 -5.55
N LYS A 543 10.76 4.50 -4.64
CA LYS A 543 12.00 4.41 -3.85
C LYS A 543 11.97 3.41 -2.69
N SER A 544 10.81 2.82 -2.35
CA SER A 544 10.72 1.80 -1.29
C SER A 544 11.08 0.39 -1.75
N THR A 545 11.46 0.21 -3.01
CA THR A 545 11.72 -1.09 -3.66
C THR A 545 12.75 -0.91 -4.77
N LEU A 546 13.55 -1.95 -5.04
CA LEU A 546 14.45 -1.98 -6.20
C LEU A 546 13.82 -2.69 -7.41
N ALA A 547 12.69 -3.38 -7.26
CA ALA A 547 12.04 -4.13 -8.32
C ALA A 547 11.56 -3.25 -9.50
N PHE A 548 11.22 -1.97 -9.26
CA PHE A 548 10.91 -1.03 -10.34
C PHE A 548 12.16 -0.65 -11.19
N GLY A 549 13.31 -0.45 -10.56
CA GLY A 549 14.55 -0.07 -11.25
C GLY A 549 15.28 -1.25 -11.89
N ARG A 550 15.44 -2.35 -11.14
CA ARG A 550 16.30 -3.50 -11.50
C ARG A 550 15.55 -4.80 -11.80
N GLY A 551 14.26 -4.89 -11.46
CA GLY A 551 13.48 -6.12 -11.65
C GLY A 551 13.08 -6.39 -13.10
N SER A 552 12.80 -7.65 -13.42
CA SER A 552 12.23 -8.06 -14.71
C SER A 552 10.83 -7.48 -14.93
N ILE A 553 10.24 -7.66 -16.12
CA ILE A 553 8.82 -7.41 -16.38
C ILE A 553 8.14 -8.66 -16.95
N SER A 554 6.88 -8.89 -16.60
CA SER A 554 6.06 -9.97 -17.19
C SER A 554 4.60 -9.53 -17.33
N PHE A 555 4.11 -9.44 -18.56
CA PHE A 555 2.74 -8.98 -18.84
C PHE A 555 1.69 -10.07 -18.56
N ILE A 556 0.76 -9.77 -17.66
CA ILE A 556 -0.48 -10.53 -17.50
C ILE A 556 -1.43 -10.10 -18.62
N ARG A 557 -2.18 -11.05 -19.19
CA ARG A 557 -3.01 -10.82 -20.39
C ARG A 557 -4.50 -10.98 -20.06
N PRO A 558 -5.13 -10.03 -19.34
CA PRO A 558 -6.57 -10.05 -19.13
C PRO A 558 -7.31 -10.01 -20.48
N ALA A 559 -8.50 -10.61 -20.51
CA ALA A 559 -9.40 -10.53 -21.67
C ALA A 559 -9.87 -9.10 -21.94
N ASN A 560 -9.92 -8.26 -20.90
CA ASN A 560 -10.18 -6.83 -21.04
C ASN A 560 -8.94 -6.12 -21.62
N ARG A 561 -9.05 -5.62 -22.86
CA ARG A 561 -7.97 -4.90 -23.55
C ARG A 561 -7.66 -3.53 -22.92
N SER A 562 -8.64 -2.91 -22.25
CA SER A 562 -8.46 -1.61 -21.61
C SER A 562 -7.72 -1.67 -20.27
N VAL A 563 -7.43 -2.86 -19.72
CA VAL A 563 -6.65 -3.02 -18.49
C VAL A 563 -5.28 -3.59 -18.82
N LEU A 564 -4.24 -2.77 -18.67
CA LEU A 564 -2.84 -3.18 -18.71
C LEU A 564 -2.45 -3.75 -17.35
N ALA A 565 -1.97 -5.01 -17.31
CA ALA A 565 -1.51 -5.66 -16.10
C ALA A 565 -0.12 -6.30 -16.32
N TYR A 566 0.78 -6.15 -15.37
CA TYR A 566 2.13 -6.71 -15.44
C TYR A 566 2.74 -6.86 -14.05
N VAL A 567 3.68 -7.79 -13.93
CA VAL A 567 4.47 -8.01 -12.72
C VAL A 567 5.88 -7.44 -12.94
N ARG A 568 6.43 -6.81 -11.91
CA ARG A 568 7.85 -6.50 -11.76
C ARG A 568 8.42 -7.41 -10.67
N GLN A 569 9.55 -8.08 -10.91
CA GLN A 569 10.12 -9.03 -9.95
C GLN A 569 11.63 -8.88 -9.80
N LEU A 570 12.12 -8.91 -8.57
CA LEU A 570 13.55 -8.92 -8.22
C LEU A 570 13.77 -9.89 -7.05
N GLY A 571 14.24 -11.10 -7.35
CA GLY A 571 14.28 -12.19 -6.38
C GLY A 571 12.87 -12.55 -5.88
N ASP A 572 12.69 -12.56 -4.56
CA ASP A 572 11.41 -12.86 -3.91
C ASP A 572 10.43 -11.66 -3.86
N GLU A 573 10.93 -10.44 -4.11
CA GLU A 573 10.09 -9.24 -4.20
C GLU A 573 9.34 -9.22 -5.53
N VAL A 574 8.01 -9.19 -5.45
CA VAL A 574 7.09 -9.26 -6.57
C VAL A 574 6.09 -8.10 -6.45
N ILE A 575 5.97 -7.28 -7.49
CA ILE A 575 5.03 -6.16 -7.56
C ILE A 575 4.09 -6.36 -8.74
N LEU A 576 2.79 -6.45 -8.46
CA LEU A 576 1.72 -6.48 -9.46
C LEU A 576 1.25 -5.05 -9.75
N CYS A 577 1.47 -4.57 -10.97
CA CYS A 577 0.94 -3.31 -11.48
C CYS A 577 -0.32 -3.58 -12.31
N VAL A 578 -1.39 -2.84 -12.04
CA VAL A 578 -2.66 -2.92 -12.80
C VAL A 578 -3.12 -1.51 -13.12
N ALA A 579 -3.37 -1.21 -14.39
CA ALA A 579 -3.68 0.14 -14.87
C ALA A 579 -4.84 0.12 -15.88
N ASN A 580 -5.86 0.95 -15.63
CA ASN A 580 -6.97 1.16 -16.54
C ASN A 580 -6.64 2.26 -17.54
N LEU A 581 -6.65 1.94 -18.83
CA LEU A 581 -6.44 2.88 -19.93
C LEU A 581 -7.75 3.54 -20.41
N SER A 582 -8.91 3.10 -19.90
CA SER A 582 -10.22 3.61 -20.27
C SER A 582 -10.64 4.85 -19.48
N ARG A 583 -11.42 5.72 -20.14
CA ARG A 583 -12.16 6.84 -19.52
C ARG A 583 -13.33 6.38 -18.63
N SER A 584 -13.62 5.08 -18.61
CA SER A 584 -14.73 4.46 -17.90
C SER A 584 -14.21 3.48 -16.83
N ALA A 585 -15.05 3.16 -15.84
CA ALA A 585 -14.69 2.15 -14.84
C ALA A 585 -14.63 0.77 -15.49
N GLN A 586 -13.57 0.01 -15.20
CA GLN A 586 -13.32 -1.30 -15.80
C GLN A 586 -13.28 -2.39 -14.74
N ALA A 587 -13.80 -3.57 -15.09
CA ALA A 587 -13.63 -4.80 -14.34
C ALA A 587 -12.77 -5.77 -15.16
N THR A 588 -11.92 -6.55 -14.50
CA THR A 588 -11.22 -7.65 -15.17
C THR A 588 -10.80 -8.76 -14.21
N GLU A 589 -10.51 -9.91 -14.79
CA GLU A 589 -9.97 -11.09 -14.12
C GLU A 589 -8.51 -11.26 -14.52
N LEU A 590 -7.63 -11.39 -13.52
CA LEU A 590 -6.20 -11.61 -13.71
C LEU A 590 -5.84 -13.05 -13.36
N ASP A 591 -5.16 -13.75 -14.27
CA ASP A 591 -4.49 -15.00 -13.90
C ASP A 591 -3.26 -14.66 -13.05
N LEU A 592 -3.37 -14.95 -11.76
CA LEU A 592 -2.31 -14.80 -10.76
C LEU A 592 -1.93 -16.17 -10.16
N SER A 593 -2.26 -17.29 -10.82
CA SER A 593 -2.07 -18.65 -10.29
C SER A 593 -0.61 -18.96 -9.88
N ALA A 594 0.38 -18.35 -10.53
CA ALA A 594 1.80 -18.43 -10.18
C ALA A 594 2.15 -17.78 -8.82
N PHE A 595 1.26 -16.95 -8.26
CA PHE A 595 1.42 -16.23 -6.99
C PHE A 595 0.36 -16.65 -5.96
N ARG A 596 -0.16 -17.87 -6.07
CA ARG A 596 -1.09 -18.50 -5.12
C ARG A 596 -0.64 -18.30 -3.67
N ASP A 597 -1.63 -18.10 -2.79
CA ASP A 597 -1.49 -17.89 -1.34
C ASP A 597 -0.73 -16.61 -0.93
N ARG A 598 -0.28 -15.77 -1.88
CA ARG A 598 0.28 -14.44 -1.58
C ARG A 598 -0.78 -13.37 -1.27
N VAL A 599 -0.34 -12.45 -0.40
CA VAL A 599 -0.86 -11.18 0.09
C VAL A 599 -0.79 -9.96 -0.85
N PRO A 600 -1.78 -9.54 -1.67
CA PRO A 600 -1.64 -8.29 -2.43
C PRO A 600 -1.82 -7.08 -1.48
N LEU A 601 -0.72 -6.40 -1.15
CA LEU A 601 -0.71 -5.17 -0.36
C LEU A 601 -0.63 -3.96 -1.29
N GLU A 602 -1.69 -3.16 -1.36
CA GLU A 602 -1.72 -1.94 -2.19
C GLU A 602 -0.72 -0.90 -1.63
N MET A 603 0.25 -0.47 -2.44
CA MET A 603 1.44 0.23 -1.97
C MET A 603 1.21 1.70 -1.63
N LEU A 604 0.19 2.36 -2.21
CA LEU A 604 -0.12 3.76 -1.96
C LEU A 604 -0.93 3.95 -0.66
N GLY A 605 -1.96 3.14 -0.46
CA GLY A 605 -2.90 3.19 0.68
C GLY A 605 -2.68 2.11 1.74
N ARG A 606 -1.68 1.23 1.57
CA ARG A 606 -1.28 0.16 2.51
C ARG A 606 -2.43 -0.73 2.96
N THR A 607 -3.36 -1.02 2.04
CA THR A 607 -4.53 -1.85 2.31
C THR A 607 -4.29 -3.25 1.74
N HIS A 608 -4.45 -4.28 2.57
CA HIS A 608 -4.43 -5.67 2.11
C HIS A 608 -5.70 -5.99 1.34
N PHE A 609 -5.55 -6.52 0.14
CA PHE A 609 -6.63 -7.09 -0.66
C PHE A 609 -6.75 -8.61 -0.35
N PRO A 610 -7.82 -9.29 -0.79
CA PRO A 610 -7.97 -10.73 -0.60
C PRO A 610 -6.76 -11.55 -1.10
N ALA A 611 -6.40 -12.61 -0.39
CA ALA A 611 -5.31 -13.52 -0.79
C ALA A 611 -5.58 -14.17 -2.16
N ILE A 612 -4.51 -14.44 -2.92
CA ILE A 612 -4.60 -15.02 -4.26
C ILE A 612 -4.95 -16.52 -4.15
N GLY A 613 -6.15 -16.90 -4.59
CA GLY A 613 -6.62 -18.29 -4.62
C GLY A 613 -6.33 -19.02 -5.94
N GLU A 614 -7.05 -20.11 -6.18
CA GLU A 614 -7.01 -20.89 -7.44
C GLU A 614 -7.87 -20.27 -8.57
N LEU A 615 -8.78 -19.36 -8.22
CA LEU A 615 -9.67 -18.69 -9.18
C LEU A 615 -9.03 -17.42 -9.77
N PRO A 616 -9.40 -17.02 -11.00
CA PRO A 616 -8.98 -15.74 -11.58
C PRO A 616 -9.28 -14.56 -10.65
N TYR A 617 -8.30 -13.68 -10.50
CA TYR A 617 -8.36 -12.61 -9.52
C TYR A 617 -9.16 -11.42 -10.06
N MET A 618 -10.41 -11.30 -9.62
CA MET A 618 -11.31 -10.21 -10.00
C MET A 618 -10.85 -8.87 -9.39
N ILE A 619 -10.65 -7.86 -10.24
CA ILE A 619 -10.29 -6.49 -9.83
C ILE A 619 -11.13 -5.46 -10.59
N THR A 620 -11.46 -4.35 -9.91
CA THR A 620 -12.16 -3.20 -10.51
C THR A 620 -11.35 -1.93 -10.35
N LEU A 621 -11.32 -1.11 -11.41
CA LEU A 621 -10.55 0.13 -11.49
C LEU A 621 -11.44 1.29 -11.92
N ALA A 622 -11.23 2.45 -11.29
CA ALA A 622 -11.85 3.71 -11.69
C ALA A 622 -11.35 4.17 -13.08
N PRO A 623 -12.03 5.13 -13.75
CA PRO A 623 -11.52 5.81 -14.94
C PRO A 623 -10.08 6.29 -14.79
N TYR A 624 -9.20 5.84 -15.68
CA TYR A 624 -7.74 6.08 -15.62
C TYR A 624 -7.05 5.70 -14.30
N GLY A 625 -7.70 4.89 -13.45
CA GLY A 625 -7.15 4.44 -12.16
C GLY A 625 -6.13 3.31 -12.32
N PHE A 626 -5.20 3.22 -11.37
CA PHE A 626 -4.19 2.16 -11.30
C PHE A 626 -3.95 1.73 -9.85
N TYR A 627 -3.33 0.58 -9.69
CA TYR A 627 -2.81 0.06 -8.43
C TYR A 627 -1.40 -0.49 -8.62
N TRP A 628 -0.56 -0.36 -7.59
CA TRP A 628 0.64 -1.16 -7.42
C TRP A 628 0.45 -2.02 -6.16
N PHE A 629 0.57 -3.34 -6.27
CA PHE A 629 0.49 -4.26 -5.14
C PHE A 629 1.83 -4.95 -4.91
N GLN A 630 2.40 -4.87 -3.72
CA GLN A 630 3.47 -5.79 -3.33
C GLN A 630 2.81 -7.14 -3.00
N LEU A 631 3.19 -8.21 -3.69
CA LEU A 631 2.66 -9.56 -3.44
C LEU A 631 3.51 -10.22 -2.34
N GLN A 632 3.09 -10.03 -1.10
CA GLN A 632 3.79 -10.55 0.09
C GLN A 632 3.50 -12.04 0.30
N GLU A 633 4.40 -12.79 0.94
CA GLU A 633 4.01 -14.09 1.51
C GLU A 633 2.93 -13.86 2.58
N ARG A 634 2.03 -14.83 2.74
CA ARG A 634 1.13 -14.82 3.89
C ARG A 634 1.95 -14.92 5.17
N ASP A 635 1.76 -13.97 6.08
CA ASP A 635 2.50 -13.96 7.34
C ASP A 635 2.23 -15.26 8.11
N LYS A 636 3.30 -15.88 8.62
CA LYS A 636 3.25 -17.15 9.37
C LYS A 636 2.63 -16.96 10.76
N SER A 637 2.42 -15.71 11.17
CA SER A 637 1.59 -15.32 12.31
C SER A 637 0.08 -15.40 12.04
N GLU A 638 -0.37 -15.27 10.78
CA GLU A 638 -1.75 -15.59 10.41
C GLU A 638 -1.96 -17.10 10.39
N PRO A 639 -3.04 -17.63 11.00
CA PRO A 639 -3.46 -19.00 10.77
C PRO A 639 -3.89 -19.19 9.31
N ALA A 640 -2.98 -19.71 8.48
CA ALA A 640 -3.32 -20.22 7.16
C ALA A 640 -4.46 -21.24 7.29
N ALA A 641 -5.60 -20.97 6.65
CA ALA A 641 -6.73 -21.89 6.64
C ALA A 641 -6.34 -23.15 5.85
N PRO A 642 -6.12 -24.32 6.48
CA PRO A 642 -5.52 -25.45 5.78
C PRO A 642 -6.58 -26.18 4.96
N SER A 643 -6.52 -26.07 3.64
CA SER A 643 -7.33 -26.89 2.72
C SER A 643 -6.64 -28.21 2.35
N ILE A 644 -5.84 -28.77 3.26
CA ILE A 644 -5.70 -30.24 3.31
C ILE A 644 -7.04 -30.73 3.84
N VAL A 645 -7.87 -31.32 2.97
CA VAL A 645 -9.09 -32.00 3.41
C VAL A 645 -8.66 -33.12 4.36
N PRO A 646 -9.06 -33.11 5.65
CA PRO A 646 -8.67 -34.16 6.58
C PRO A 646 -9.15 -35.53 6.10
N GLU A 647 -8.41 -36.60 6.40
CA GLU A 647 -8.97 -37.94 6.27
C GLU A 647 -10.03 -38.11 7.37
N PHE A 648 -11.31 -38.06 6.98
CA PHE A 648 -12.43 -38.05 7.93
C PHE A 648 -12.81 -39.47 8.35
N GLU A 649 -12.57 -39.75 9.63
CA GLU A 649 -13.03 -40.98 10.27
C GLU A 649 -14.56 -41.17 10.17
N THR A 650 -14.98 -42.43 10.15
CA THR A 650 -16.40 -42.81 9.94
C THR A 650 -17.00 -43.46 11.17
N LEU A 651 -17.76 -42.68 11.94
CA LEU A 651 -18.44 -43.13 13.15
C LEU A 651 -19.68 -43.99 12.79
N VAL A 652 -19.60 -45.29 13.09
CA VAL A 652 -20.74 -46.21 12.90
C VAL A 652 -21.65 -46.15 14.12
N VAL A 653 -22.93 -45.82 13.90
CA VAL A 653 -23.95 -45.63 14.94
C VAL A 653 -25.18 -46.50 14.60
N PRO A 654 -25.43 -47.60 15.33
CA PRO A 654 -26.63 -48.42 15.16
C PRO A 654 -27.93 -47.63 15.34
N VAL A 655 -29.03 -48.16 14.79
CA VAL A 655 -30.38 -47.61 15.03
C VAL A 655 -30.75 -47.79 16.51
N GLY A 656 -31.24 -46.73 17.14
CA GLY A 656 -31.57 -46.71 18.58
C GLY A 656 -30.37 -46.50 19.53
N ALA A 657 -29.13 -46.42 19.00
CA ALA A 657 -27.95 -46.04 19.76
C ALA A 657 -27.55 -44.58 19.46
N THR A 658 -26.80 -43.96 20.37
CA THR A 658 -26.05 -42.73 20.10
C THR A 658 -24.58 -43.05 19.87
N TRP A 659 -23.82 -42.13 19.26
CA TRP A 659 -22.37 -42.25 19.15
C TRP A 659 -21.67 -42.23 20.52
N VAL A 660 -22.29 -41.60 21.53
CA VAL A 660 -21.84 -41.54 22.92
C VAL A 660 -22.00 -42.89 23.65
N SER A 661 -23.07 -43.65 23.36
CA SER A 661 -23.45 -44.85 24.12
C SER A 661 -22.68 -46.13 23.76
N LEU A 662 -21.69 -46.07 22.86
CA LEU A 662 -20.93 -47.24 22.41
C LEU A 662 -19.43 -47.04 22.62
N ALA A 663 -18.83 -47.84 23.51
CA ALA A 663 -17.44 -47.70 23.92
C ALA A 663 -16.44 -47.63 22.75
N ARG A 664 -16.62 -48.43 21.69
CA ARG A 664 -15.75 -48.38 20.49
C ARG A 664 -15.93 -47.08 19.70
N THR A 665 -17.16 -46.69 19.37
CA THR A 665 -17.46 -45.47 18.60
C THR A 665 -17.03 -44.22 19.39
N ARG A 666 -17.21 -44.23 20.71
CA ARG A 666 -16.71 -43.22 21.63
C ARG A 666 -15.17 -43.16 21.65
N SER A 667 -14.48 -44.30 21.71
CA SER A 667 -13.00 -44.32 21.71
C SER A 667 -12.42 -43.74 20.42
N VAL A 668 -13.01 -44.02 19.25
CA VAL A 668 -12.61 -43.39 17.98
C VAL A 668 -12.88 -41.88 18.00
N PHE A 669 -13.99 -41.47 18.62
CA PHE A 669 -14.29 -40.05 18.77
C PHE A 669 -13.29 -39.31 19.68
N GLU A 670 -12.90 -39.93 20.80
CA GLU A 670 -11.96 -39.37 21.79
C GLU A 670 -10.51 -39.36 21.29
N CYS A 671 -10.06 -40.39 20.56
CA CYS A 671 -8.68 -40.53 20.10
C CYS A 671 -8.42 -39.89 18.72
N ASP A 672 -9.33 -40.08 17.76
CA ASP A 672 -9.01 -39.88 16.34
C ASP A 672 -9.75 -38.65 15.75
N VAL A 673 -10.99 -38.42 16.17
CA VAL A 673 -11.84 -37.32 15.66
C VAL A 673 -11.60 -36.00 16.39
N LEU A 674 -11.85 -35.98 17.71
CA LEU A 674 -11.94 -34.75 18.48
C LEU A 674 -10.59 -34.00 18.60
N PRO A 675 -9.42 -34.67 18.82
CA PRO A 675 -8.12 -33.99 18.83
C PRO A 675 -7.83 -33.23 17.53
N GLY A 676 -8.13 -33.82 16.38
CA GLY A 676 -7.91 -33.21 15.07
C GLY A 676 -8.79 -31.96 14.84
N HIS A 677 -10.04 -31.97 15.33
CA HIS A 677 -10.93 -30.80 15.25
C HIS A 677 -10.52 -29.70 16.24
N LEU A 678 -10.17 -30.04 17.48
CA LEU A 678 -9.73 -29.08 18.51
C LEU A 678 -8.43 -28.37 18.12
N ALA A 679 -7.45 -29.09 17.57
CA ALA A 679 -6.20 -28.48 17.10
C ALA A 679 -6.41 -27.38 16.05
N ARG A 680 -7.44 -27.52 15.19
CA ARG A 680 -7.81 -26.54 14.16
C ARG A 680 -8.75 -25.43 14.66
N SER A 681 -9.24 -25.51 15.90
CA SER A 681 -10.26 -24.61 16.44
C SER A 681 -9.65 -23.35 17.06
N ARG A 682 -9.91 -22.16 16.48
CA ARG A 682 -9.40 -20.85 16.98
C ARG A 682 -9.72 -20.55 18.46
N TRP A 683 -10.76 -21.17 19.02
CA TRP A 683 -11.18 -20.96 20.42
C TRP A 683 -10.44 -21.86 21.44
N PHE A 684 -9.64 -22.83 20.98
CA PHE A 684 -8.95 -23.83 21.80
C PHE A 684 -7.43 -23.57 21.81
N PRO A 685 -6.72 -23.67 22.95
CA PRO A 685 -5.37 -23.12 23.09
C PRO A 685 -4.23 -23.99 22.56
N VAL A 686 -4.47 -25.29 22.30
CA VAL A 686 -3.42 -26.23 21.84
C VAL A 686 -3.68 -26.60 20.39
N HIS A 687 -2.78 -26.21 19.49
CA HIS A 687 -2.90 -26.44 18.04
C HIS A 687 -2.19 -27.70 17.53
N THR A 688 -1.71 -28.57 18.42
CA THR A 688 -1.01 -29.82 18.08
C THR A 688 -1.85 -31.02 18.50
N ALA A 689 -2.50 -31.69 17.54
CA ALA A 689 -3.48 -32.75 17.81
C ALA A 689 -2.93 -33.90 18.69
N SER A 690 -1.66 -34.28 18.53
CA SER A 690 -1.02 -35.34 19.33
C SER A 690 -0.80 -34.98 20.81
N ALA A 691 -0.96 -33.71 21.20
CA ALA A 691 -0.91 -33.25 22.58
C ALA A 691 -2.29 -33.12 23.25
N ILE A 692 -3.38 -33.41 22.52
CA ILE A 692 -4.76 -33.24 22.99
C ILE A 692 -5.35 -34.62 23.30
N HIS A 693 -5.76 -34.83 24.55
CA HIS A 693 -6.30 -36.12 25.02
C HIS A 693 -7.69 -35.91 25.68
N PRO A 694 -8.75 -35.70 24.87
CA PRO A 694 -10.05 -35.32 25.37
C PRO A 694 -10.85 -36.54 25.85
N THR A 695 -11.37 -36.47 27.08
CA THR A 695 -12.30 -37.48 27.63
C THR A 695 -13.71 -36.92 27.69
N LEU A 696 -14.65 -37.54 26.98
CA LEU A 696 -16.07 -37.19 26.96
C LEU A 696 -16.72 -37.55 28.32
N THR A 697 -17.20 -36.55 29.04
CA THR A 697 -17.79 -36.72 30.39
C THR A 697 -19.29 -36.98 30.32
N SER A 698 -20.01 -36.30 29.42
CA SER A 698 -21.47 -36.38 29.30
C SER A 698 -21.94 -35.75 27.98
N ALA A 699 -23.20 -35.99 27.61
CA ALA A 699 -23.89 -35.23 26.58
C ALA A 699 -25.35 -34.98 27.01
N ILE A 700 -25.88 -33.80 26.72
CA ILE A 700 -27.25 -33.38 27.04
C ILE A 700 -27.97 -33.02 25.73
N PRO A 701 -29.20 -33.50 25.47
CA PRO A 701 -29.97 -33.08 24.31
C PRO A 701 -30.40 -31.61 24.45
N PHE A 702 -30.31 -30.82 23.39
CA PHE A 702 -30.60 -29.38 23.45
C PHE A 702 -32.10 -29.05 23.19
N CYS A 703 -32.89 -30.03 22.75
CA CYS A 703 -34.34 -29.98 22.65
C CYS A 703 -34.96 -31.39 22.56
N ASP A 704 -36.28 -31.50 22.74
CA ASP A 704 -37.02 -32.77 22.67
C ASP A 704 -37.82 -32.94 21.37
N ILE A 705 -37.42 -32.25 20.30
CA ILE A 705 -38.18 -32.20 19.04
C ILE A 705 -37.40 -32.90 17.92
N GLY A 706 -37.90 -34.07 17.52
CA GLY A 706 -37.47 -34.82 16.33
C GLY A 706 -36.24 -35.71 16.53
N ASP A 707 -36.13 -36.72 15.66
CA ASP A 707 -35.04 -37.73 15.68
C ASP A 707 -33.64 -37.13 15.49
N ASN A 708 -33.56 -35.90 14.99
CA ASN A 708 -32.32 -35.24 14.62
C ASN A 708 -32.06 -33.97 15.43
N ARG A 709 -32.13 -34.09 16.76
CA ARG A 709 -31.86 -33.01 17.71
C ARG A 709 -30.35 -32.73 17.90
N PRO A 710 -29.95 -31.46 18.09
CA PRO A 710 -28.59 -31.12 18.51
C PRO A 710 -28.35 -31.46 19.99
N TRP A 711 -27.08 -31.61 20.37
CA TRP A 711 -26.62 -32.02 21.70
C TRP A 711 -25.52 -31.09 22.18
N LEU A 712 -25.45 -30.81 23.48
CA LEU A 712 -24.24 -30.28 24.11
C LEU A 712 -23.38 -31.45 24.57
N ALA A 713 -22.22 -31.63 23.95
CA ALA A 713 -21.23 -32.62 24.38
C ALA A 713 -20.21 -31.96 25.32
N PHE A 714 -19.95 -32.59 26.47
CA PHE A 714 -19.05 -32.08 27.50
C PHE A 714 -17.84 -32.98 27.66
N PHE A 715 -16.63 -32.42 27.65
CA PHE A 715 -15.39 -33.19 27.74
C PHE A 715 -14.36 -32.52 28.65
N GLN A 716 -13.31 -33.25 29.00
CA GLN A 716 -12.15 -32.77 29.77
C GLN A 716 -10.87 -33.01 28.99
N THR A 717 -9.89 -32.13 29.13
CA THR A 717 -8.50 -32.33 28.67
C THR A 717 -7.54 -31.94 29.79
N ALA A 718 -6.31 -32.46 29.75
CA ALA A 718 -5.24 -31.98 30.62
C ALA A 718 -4.67 -30.66 30.09
N GLU A 719 -4.34 -29.74 31.00
CA GLU A 719 -3.65 -28.47 30.76
C GLU A 719 -2.77 -28.18 31.98
N ASP A 720 -1.44 -28.21 31.81
CA ASP A 720 -0.42 -27.80 32.78
C ASP A 720 -0.74 -28.14 34.25
N GLU A 721 -0.72 -29.45 34.55
CA GLU A 721 -1.06 -30.09 35.84
C GLU A 721 -2.57 -30.14 36.21
N SER A 722 -3.45 -29.45 35.48
CA SER A 722 -4.90 -29.39 35.75
C SER A 722 -5.76 -30.14 34.72
N LYS A 723 -7.08 -30.25 34.99
CA LYS A 723 -8.08 -30.75 34.02
C LYS A 723 -9.15 -29.72 33.71
N SER A 724 -9.05 -29.10 32.54
CA SER A 724 -10.05 -28.13 32.05
C SER A 724 -11.28 -28.82 31.48
N ARG A 725 -12.47 -28.29 31.80
CA ARG A 725 -13.76 -28.73 31.24
C ARG A 725 -14.11 -27.89 30.01
N TYR A 726 -14.69 -28.53 29.01
CA TYR A 726 -15.10 -27.92 27.75
C TYR A 726 -16.48 -28.41 27.31
N VAL A 727 -17.16 -27.60 26.47
CA VAL A 727 -18.46 -27.91 25.84
C VAL A 727 -18.44 -27.59 24.35
N MET A 728 -19.14 -28.40 23.56
CA MET A 728 -19.36 -28.15 22.13
C MET A 728 -20.78 -28.58 21.70
N PRO A 729 -21.54 -27.71 21.03
CA PRO A 729 -22.83 -28.08 20.45
C PRO A 729 -22.62 -28.89 19.16
N MET A 730 -23.19 -30.10 19.10
CA MET A 730 -23.03 -31.04 17.99
C MET A 730 -24.37 -31.45 17.39
N LEU A 731 -24.39 -31.70 16.07
CA LEU A 731 -25.52 -32.28 15.35
C LEU A 731 -25.00 -33.30 14.32
N ILE A 732 -25.78 -34.35 14.05
CA ILE A 732 -25.59 -35.17 12.86
C ILE A 732 -26.49 -34.59 11.76
N GLU A 733 -25.94 -34.18 10.64
CA GLU A 733 -26.72 -33.86 9.45
C GLU A 733 -26.77 -35.08 8.53
N TRP A 734 -27.97 -35.60 8.25
CA TRP A 734 -28.17 -36.81 7.43
C TRP A 734 -28.15 -36.52 5.92
N VAL A 735 -27.12 -35.78 5.49
CA VAL A 735 -26.75 -35.54 4.09
C VAL A 735 -25.46 -36.30 3.83
N ARG A 736 -25.34 -36.87 2.63
CA ARG A 736 -24.15 -37.64 2.21
C ARG A 736 -22.87 -36.81 2.43
N PHE A 737 -21.89 -37.38 3.13
CA PHE A 737 -20.65 -36.68 3.41
C PHE A 737 -19.83 -36.46 2.13
N ASP A 738 -19.63 -35.19 1.78
CA ASP A 738 -18.80 -34.76 0.66
C ASP A 738 -17.33 -34.79 1.09
N ARG A 739 -16.55 -35.70 0.50
CA ARG A 739 -15.12 -35.89 0.79
C ARG A 739 -14.20 -34.98 -0.03
N GLU A 740 -14.74 -34.29 -1.04
CA GLU A 740 -13.97 -33.41 -1.93
C GLU A 740 -14.08 -31.95 -1.48
N ARG A 741 -15.11 -31.61 -0.70
CA ARG A 741 -15.46 -30.23 -0.32
C ARG A 741 -15.23 -29.95 1.16
N TYR A 742 -14.18 -29.19 1.46
CA TYR A 742 -13.80 -28.83 2.83
C TYR A 742 -14.92 -28.09 3.58
N ASN A 743 -15.35 -28.65 4.71
CA ASN A 743 -16.26 -28.02 5.68
C ASN A 743 -15.52 -27.87 7.02
N PRO A 744 -15.18 -26.64 7.48
CA PRO A 744 -14.42 -26.44 8.72
C PRO A 744 -15.18 -26.89 9.97
N ASN A 745 -16.51 -26.93 9.93
CA ASN A 745 -17.35 -27.33 11.05
C ASN A 745 -17.53 -28.86 11.12
N ALA A 746 -17.02 -29.63 10.15
CA ALA A 746 -17.11 -31.08 10.18
C ALA A 746 -16.12 -31.71 11.17
N LEU A 747 -16.60 -32.72 11.89
CA LEU A 747 -15.80 -33.58 12.77
C LEU A 747 -15.51 -34.93 12.09
N ALA A 748 -16.57 -35.62 11.65
CA ALA A 748 -16.50 -37.00 11.16
C ALA A 748 -17.66 -37.32 10.21
N ALA A 749 -17.46 -38.31 9.34
CA ALA A 749 -18.57 -38.97 8.66
C ALA A 749 -19.33 -39.87 9.65
N VAL A 750 -20.63 -40.07 9.44
CA VAL A 750 -21.49 -40.89 10.29
C VAL A 750 -22.28 -41.88 9.44
N ARG A 751 -22.38 -43.14 9.88
CA ARG A 751 -23.20 -44.16 9.20
C ARG A 751 -24.14 -44.88 10.15
N GLN A 752 -25.44 -44.86 9.83
CA GLN A 752 -26.50 -45.58 10.54
C GLN A 752 -27.27 -46.49 9.56
N GLY A 753 -26.93 -47.79 9.57
CA GLY A 753 -27.46 -48.74 8.59
C GLY A 753 -27.06 -48.37 7.17
N ALA A 754 -28.04 -48.08 6.32
CA ALA A 754 -27.85 -47.58 4.95
C ALA A 754 -27.85 -46.04 4.84
N ARG A 755 -28.00 -45.32 5.97
CA ARG A 755 -28.03 -43.85 6.01
C ARG A 755 -26.63 -43.32 6.29
N GLU A 756 -26.16 -42.41 5.43
CA GLU A 756 -24.93 -41.63 5.62
C GLU A 756 -25.28 -40.23 6.15
N GLY A 757 -24.36 -39.63 6.89
CA GLY A 757 -24.48 -38.31 7.50
C GLY A 757 -23.13 -37.74 7.91
N THR A 758 -23.16 -36.56 8.51
CA THR A 758 -21.97 -35.78 8.91
C THR A 758 -22.14 -35.30 10.35
N LEU A 759 -21.15 -35.50 11.22
CA LEU A 759 -21.11 -34.89 12.55
C LEU A 759 -20.52 -33.48 12.44
N LEU A 760 -21.26 -32.47 12.89
CA LEU A 760 -20.93 -31.05 12.77
C LEU A 760 -20.87 -30.38 14.16
N ASP A 761 -19.93 -29.44 14.33
CA ASP A 761 -20.09 -28.34 15.31
C ASP A 761 -21.17 -27.39 14.77
N VAL A 762 -22.23 -27.18 15.56
CA VAL A 762 -23.37 -26.34 15.18
C VAL A 762 -23.46 -25.04 15.95
N ALA A 763 -22.38 -24.61 16.61
CA ALA A 763 -22.32 -23.33 17.33
C ALA A 763 -22.80 -22.14 16.48
N ALA A 764 -22.37 -22.07 15.22
CA ALA A 764 -22.77 -21.03 14.26
C ALA A 764 -23.99 -21.42 13.39
N SER A 765 -24.72 -22.49 13.70
CA SER A 765 -25.87 -22.93 12.89
C SER A 765 -27.11 -22.07 13.19
N PRO A 766 -27.82 -21.53 12.18
CA PRO A 766 -29.08 -20.84 12.38
C PRO A 766 -30.13 -21.68 13.12
N ILE A 767 -30.15 -23.00 12.92
CA ILE A 767 -31.08 -23.91 13.60
C ILE A 767 -30.75 -24.00 15.10
N PHE A 768 -29.47 -24.18 15.46
CA PHE A 768 -29.03 -24.23 16.86
C PHE A 768 -29.29 -22.89 17.57
N ILE A 769 -28.96 -21.77 16.92
CA ILE A 769 -29.17 -20.42 17.47
C ILE A 769 -30.66 -20.09 17.59
N GLY A 770 -31.50 -20.47 16.62
CA GLY A 770 -32.96 -20.35 16.72
C GLY A 770 -33.53 -21.14 17.91
N LEU A 771 -33.02 -22.34 18.18
CA LEU A 771 -33.38 -23.14 19.36
C LEU A 771 -32.89 -22.49 20.67
N LEU A 772 -31.65 -21.98 20.72
CA LEU A 772 -31.09 -21.26 21.87
C LEU A 772 -31.98 -20.05 22.23
N LEU A 773 -32.28 -19.19 21.26
CA LEU A 773 -33.10 -17.99 21.44
C LEU A 773 -34.53 -18.35 21.87
N ARG A 774 -35.13 -19.41 21.28
CA ARG A 774 -36.45 -19.92 21.67
C ARG A 774 -36.47 -20.46 23.10
N ASN A 775 -35.50 -21.29 23.46
CA ASN A 775 -35.38 -21.86 24.80
C ASN A 775 -35.18 -20.75 25.85
N LEU A 776 -34.43 -19.71 25.50
CA LEU A 776 -34.25 -18.51 26.31
C LEU A 776 -35.54 -17.72 26.49
N SER A 777 -36.24 -17.36 25.41
CA SER A 777 -37.52 -16.64 25.47
C SER A 777 -38.55 -17.34 26.37
N HIS A 778 -38.65 -18.67 26.29
CA HIS A 778 -39.64 -19.46 27.04
C HIS A 778 -39.18 -19.97 28.42
N ARG A 779 -38.01 -19.58 28.93
CA ARG A 779 -37.47 -20.04 30.24
C ARG A 779 -37.37 -21.57 30.36
N ILE A 780 -36.97 -22.23 29.27
CA ILE A 780 -36.86 -23.70 29.25
C ILE A 780 -35.81 -24.17 30.26
N THR A 781 -36.01 -25.37 30.79
CA THR A 781 -35.07 -26.10 31.63
C THR A 781 -34.97 -27.51 31.08
N ILE A 782 -33.75 -28.03 30.94
CA ILE A 782 -33.51 -29.40 30.45
C ILE A 782 -32.68 -30.14 31.51
N GLU A 783 -33.10 -31.34 31.90
CA GLU A 783 -32.44 -32.16 32.91
C GLU A 783 -32.13 -33.56 32.35
N GLU A 784 -30.87 -33.96 32.39
CA GLU A 784 -30.35 -35.21 31.81
C GLU A 784 -29.13 -35.68 32.60
N ASN A 785 -29.09 -36.96 33.02
CA ASN A 785 -27.97 -37.57 33.76
C ASN A 785 -27.42 -36.76 34.96
N GLY A 786 -28.29 -36.08 35.70
CA GLY A 786 -27.92 -35.28 36.89
C GLY A 786 -27.33 -33.90 36.58
N LEU A 787 -27.34 -33.48 35.31
CA LEU A 787 -27.00 -32.13 34.87
C LEU A 787 -28.27 -31.38 34.46
N LYS A 788 -28.33 -30.10 34.81
CA LYS A 788 -29.47 -29.21 34.56
C LYS A 788 -29.03 -27.99 33.75
N LEU A 789 -29.64 -27.76 32.60
CA LEU A 789 -29.43 -26.57 31.77
C LEU A 789 -30.62 -25.61 31.95
N GLU A 790 -30.39 -24.48 32.62
CA GLU A 790 -31.40 -23.44 32.86
C GLU A 790 -31.23 -22.26 31.89
N PHE A 791 -32.31 -21.85 31.22
CA PHE A 791 -32.32 -20.66 30.36
C PHE A 791 -33.01 -19.47 31.07
N LYS A 792 -32.30 -18.34 31.19
CA LYS A 792 -32.64 -17.18 32.05
C LYS A 792 -32.71 -15.87 31.25
N PRO A 793 -33.85 -15.58 30.59
CA PRO A 793 -34.09 -14.30 29.92
C PRO A 793 -34.21 -13.15 30.93
N THR A 794 -33.76 -11.96 30.54
CA THR A 794 -34.06 -10.71 31.27
C THR A 794 -35.49 -10.24 30.98
N SER A 795 -35.91 -9.18 31.68
CA SER A 795 -37.22 -8.54 31.53
C SER A 795 -37.62 -8.25 30.07
N GLN A 796 -36.64 -7.96 29.20
CA GLN A 796 -36.83 -7.53 27.81
C GLN A 796 -37.00 -8.68 26.80
N PHE A 797 -36.77 -9.95 27.20
CA PHE A 797 -36.74 -11.09 26.26
C PHE A 797 -37.73 -12.22 26.57
N VAL A 798 -38.37 -12.20 27.74
CA VAL A 798 -39.39 -13.19 28.15
C VAL A 798 -40.56 -13.22 27.15
N ASN A 799 -40.91 -14.40 26.66
CA ASN A 799 -42.01 -14.64 25.72
C ASN A 799 -41.94 -13.83 24.40
N LYS A 800 -40.77 -13.27 24.05
CA LYS A 800 -40.55 -12.64 22.73
C LYS A 800 -40.72 -13.69 21.63
N GLN A 801 -41.48 -13.36 20.58
CA GLN A 801 -41.64 -14.26 19.43
C GLN A 801 -40.32 -14.37 18.66
N ILE A 802 -39.70 -15.56 18.69
CA ILE A 802 -38.45 -15.84 18.01
C ILE A 802 -38.70 -16.34 16.59
N ARG A 803 -37.96 -15.79 15.62
CA ARG A 803 -37.88 -16.31 14.25
C ARG A 803 -36.64 -17.19 14.12
N LEU A 804 -36.63 -18.10 13.14
CA LEU A 804 -35.39 -18.77 12.74
C LEU A 804 -34.48 -17.70 12.11
N PRO A 805 -33.20 -17.57 12.53
CA PRO A 805 -32.28 -16.62 11.91
C PRO A 805 -32.06 -16.90 10.42
N GLU A 806 -31.86 -15.84 9.64
CA GLU A 806 -31.48 -15.96 8.23
C GLU A 806 -29.96 -15.95 8.06
N ARG A 807 -29.24 -15.23 8.94
CA ARG A 807 -27.78 -15.11 8.93
C ARG A 807 -27.22 -15.24 10.34
N VAL A 808 -26.29 -16.18 10.51
CA VAL A 808 -25.40 -16.26 11.67
C VAL A 808 -23.97 -16.13 11.15
N ALA A 809 -23.22 -15.15 11.66
CA ALA A 809 -21.85 -14.88 11.26
C ALA A 809 -20.93 -14.89 12.49
N PRO A 810 -19.79 -15.60 12.48
CA PRO A 810 -18.81 -15.50 13.56
C PRO A 810 -18.15 -14.12 13.57
N LEU A 811 -17.86 -13.63 14.77
CA LEU A 811 -17.03 -12.46 15.02
C LEU A 811 -15.68 -12.93 15.56
N ASP A 812 -14.59 -12.41 15.00
CA ASP A 812 -13.22 -12.86 15.32
C ASP A 812 -12.72 -12.34 16.68
N GLY A 813 -11.63 -12.94 17.17
CA GLY A 813 -10.88 -12.47 18.35
C GLY A 813 -11.28 -13.05 19.72
N ALA A 814 -12.11 -14.10 19.75
CA ALA A 814 -12.59 -14.72 21.00
C ALA A 814 -11.83 -16.01 21.37
N LEU A 815 -10.98 -15.94 22.41
CA LEU A 815 -10.45 -17.14 23.08
C LEU A 815 -11.52 -17.79 23.96
N PHE A 816 -11.46 -19.12 24.13
CA PHE A 816 -12.33 -19.95 25.00
C PHE A 816 -13.85 -19.82 24.76
N SER A 817 -14.29 -19.13 23.72
CA SER A 817 -15.69 -18.84 23.41
C SER A 817 -15.89 -18.70 21.90
N SER A 818 -17.15 -18.60 21.46
CA SER A 818 -17.51 -18.27 20.07
C SER A 818 -18.50 -17.12 20.09
N LEU A 819 -18.08 -15.97 19.57
CA LEU A 819 -18.91 -14.78 19.44
C LEU A 819 -19.56 -14.76 18.05
N LEU A 820 -20.85 -14.48 18.00
CA LEU A 820 -21.69 -14.61 16.80
C LEU A 820 -22.60 -13.39 16.67
N GLN A 821 -22.63 -12.77 15.49
CA GLN A 821 -23.72 -11.87 15.10
C GLN A 821 -24.87 -12.71 14.52
N VAL A 822 -26.10 -12.39 14.91
CA VAL A 822 -27.34 -13.05 14.47
C VAL A 822 -28.27 -11.99 13.87
N ASP A 823 -28.44 -12.07 12.55
CA ASP A 823 -29.15 -11.11 11.72
C ASP A 823 -28.72 -9.65 12.02
N SER A 824 -29.69 -8.75 12.24
CA SER A 824 -29.53 -7.38 12.73
C SER A 824 -29.78 -7.23 14.23
N ASP A 825 -30.13 -8.32 14.93
CA ASP A 825 -30.95 -8.25 16.14
C ASP A 825 -30.20 -8.66 17.42
N TYR A 826 -29.33 -9.67 17.33
CA TYR A 826 -28.67 -10.24 18.51
C TYR A 826 -27.18 -10.48 18.33
N THR A 827 -26.41 -10.23 19.39
CA THR A 827 -25.07 -10.82 19.55
C THR A 827 -25.18 -12.00 20.49
N VAL A 828 -24.71 -13.18 20.07
CA VAL A 828 -24.68 -14.39 20.90
C VAL A 828 -23.24 -14.77 21.20
N LYS A 829 -22.94 -15.02 22.47
CA LYS A 829 -21.66 -15.54 22.93
C LYS A 829 -21.86 -16.94 23.49
N LEU A 830 -21.16 -17.92 22.95
CA LEU A 830 -21.16 -19.31 23.41
C LEU A 830 -19.86 -19.60 24.15
N PHE A 831 -19.94 -20.03 25.41
CA PHE A 831 -18.77 -20.47 26.17
C PHE A 831 -18.33 -21.84 25.68
N ARG A 832 -17.02 -22.01 25.45
CA ARG A 832 -16.43 -23.29 25.05
C ARG A 832 -15.67 -23.92 26.21
N LYS A 833 -14.88 -23.13 26.96
CA LYS A 833 -14.31 -23.55 28.25
C LYS A 833 -15.35 -23.33 29.35
N LEU A 834 -15.45 -24.29 30.29
CA LEU A 834 -16.39 -24.23 31.41
C LEU A 834 -15.65 -24.03 32.73
N GLU A 835 -15.95 -22.90 33.37
CA GLU A 835 -15.50 -22.56 34.71
C GLU A 835 -16.65 -22.69 35.72
N SER A 836 -16.32 -22.95 36.98
CA SER A 836 -17.32 -23.03 38.07
C SER A 836 -17.42 -21.69 38.79
N GLY A 837 -18.61 -21.09 38.83
CA GLY A 837 -18.88 -19.84 39.53
C GLY A 837 -19.93 -18.97 38.83
N LEU A 838 -20.15 -17.77 39.34
CA LEU A 838 -20.89 -16.74 38.62
C LEU A 838 -19.96 -16.11 37.56
N ASN A 839 -20.36 -16.11 36.30
CA ASN A 839 -19.56 -15.50 35.23
C ASN A 839 -19.63 -13.95 35.33
N PRO A 840 -18.49 -13.23 35.22
CA PRO A 840 -18.46 -11.76 35.34
C PRO A 840 -19.33 -11.00 34.32
N GLU A 841 -19.44 -11.47 33.08
CA GLU A 841 -20.25 -10.80 32.05
C GLU A 841 -21.76 -11.04 32.26
N ILE A 842 -22.15 -12.17 32.86
CA ILE A 842 -23.53 -12.39 33.35
C ILE A 842 -23.86 -11.46 34.53
N GLU A 843 -22.92 -11.32 35.47
CA GLU A 843 -23.06 -10.46 36.66
C GLU A 843 -23.20 -8.98 36.27
N ILE A 844 -22.21 -8.46 35.54
CA ILE A 844 -22.13 -7.05 35.15
C ILE A 844 -23.20 -6.75 34.09
N GLY A 845 -23.36 -7.59 33.06
CA GLY A 845 -24.33 -7.38 31.98
C GLY A 845 -25.77 -7.32 32.50
N ARG A 846 -26.16 -8.21 33.42
CA ARG A 846 -27.49 -8.15 34.05
C ARG A 846 -27.64 -6.95 34.98
N PHE A 847 -26.61 -6.59 35.75
CA PHE A 847 -26.66 -5.40 36.61
C PHE A 847 -26.79 -4.10 35.81
N LEU A 848 -25.99 -3.91 34.76
CA LEU A 848 -26.06 -2.73 33.88
C LEU A 848 -27.42 -2.63 33.16
N THR A 849 -28.03 -3.77 32.81
CA THR A 849 -29.30 -3.81 32.07
C THR A 849 -30.55 -3.68 32.95
N ASP A 850 -30.68 -4.51 34.00
CA ASP A 850 -31.91 -4.59 34.82
C ASP A 850 -31.87 -3.68 36.08
N VAL A 851 -30.71 -3.13 36.48
CA VAL A 851 -30.57 -2.31 37.70
C VAL A 851 -30.05 -0.89 37.45
N ALA A 852 -28.86 -0.74 36.85
CA ALA A 852 -28.22 0.57 36.70
C ALA A 852 -28.65 1.36 35.44
N GLY A 853 -29.24 0.68 34.44
CA GLY A 853 -29.78 1.32 33.23
C GLY A 853 -28.74 1.97 32.32
N PHE A 854 -27.51 1.45 32.28
CA PHE A 854 -26.41 2.07 31.52
C PHE A 854 -26.60 1.90 30.01
N ALA A 855 -26.91 3.00 29.32
CA ALA A 855 -27.33 2.99 27.91
C ALA A 855 -26.22 2.65 26.91
N ASN A 856 -24.94 2.89 27.26
CA ASN A 856 -23.79 2.72 26.37
C ASN A 856 -23.09 1.35 26.54
N ALA A 857 -23.85 0.32 26.88
CA ALA A 857 -23.46 -1.10 26.78
C ALA A 857 -24.57 -1.90 26.07
N PRO A 858 -24.25 -2.97 25.31
CA PRO A 858 -25.27 -3.83 24.70
C PRO A 858 -26.15 -4.48 25.77
N ALA A 859 -27.46 -4.19 25.73
CA ALA A 859 -28.41 -4.70 26.72
C ALA A 859 -28.44 -6.23 26.74
N MET A 860 -28.33 -6.83 27.93
CA MET A 860 -28.38 -8.28 28.12
C MET A 860 -29.81 -8.78 27.99
N LEU A 861 -30.02 -9.74 27.09
CA LEU A 861 -31.32 -10.38 26.84
C LEU A 861 -31.47 -11.70 27.61
N GLY A 862 -30.36 -12.33 28.00
CA GLY A 862 -30.36 -13.44 28.94
C GLY A 862 -29.14 -14.35 28.89
N SER A 863 -29.12 -15.33 29.79
CA SER A 863 -28.07 -16.34 29.95
C SER A 863 -28.61 -17.77 29.79
N ALA A 864 -27.76 -18.69 29.33
CA ALA A 864 -27.94 -20.13 29.53
C ALA A 864 -26.86 -20.62 30.49
N GLU A 865 -27.26 -21.31 31.56
CA GLU A 865 -26.41 -21.71 32.68
C GLU A 865 -26.55 -23.22 32.95
N LEU A 866 -25.43 -23.94 33.01
CA LEU A 866 -25.38 -25.34 33.42
C LEU A 866 -25.22 -25.41 34.95
N ILE A 867 -25.94 -26.33 35.58
CA ILE A 867 -25.86 -26.67 37.01
C ILE A 867 -25.58 -28.17 37.13
N GLY A 868 -24.67 -28.54 38.03
CA GLY A 868 -24.34 -29.92 38.37
C GLY A 868 -23.83 -30.03 39.80
N GLY A 869 -24.63 -30.62 40.68
CA GLY A 869 -24.48 -30.42 42.13
C GLY A 869 -24.58 -28.93 42.48
N ASP A 870 -23.72 -28.47 43.40
CA ASP A 870 -23.65 -27.06 43.78
C ASP A 870 -22.88 -26.18 42.76
N GLN A 871 -22.25 -26.77 41.74
CA GLN A 871 -21.51 -26.02 40.73
C GLN A 871 -22.42 -25.45 39.64
N ARG A 872 -22.10 -24.23 39.20
CA ARG A 872 -22.75 -23.53 38.09
C ARG A 872 -21.70 -23.04 37.09
N SER A 873 -22.01 -23.13 35.80
CA SER A 873 -21.18 -22.65 34.69
C SER A 873 -22.01 -21.92 33.63
N ALA A 874 -21.46 -20.89 33.01
CA ALA A 874 -22.09 -20.25 31.85
C ALA A 874 -21.95 -21.13 30.60
N ILE A 875 -23.01 -21.20 29.79
CA ILE A 875 -23.03 -21.85 28.48
C ILE A 875 -23.21 -20.82 27.37
N ALA A 876 -24.09 -19.83 27.57
CA ALA A 876 -24.30 -18.77 26.59
C ALA A 876 -24.76 -17.45 27.22
N ILE A 877 -24.50 -16.34 26.53
CA ILE A 877 -25.10 -15.02 26.77
C ILE A 877 -25.67 -14.50 25.46
N VAL A 878 -26.81 -13.82 25.53
CA VAL A 878 -27.42 -13.10 24.41
C VAL A 878 -27.53 -11.62 24.76
N HIS A 879 -27.03 -10.76 23.87
CA HIS A 879 -27.14 -9.30 23.93
C HIS A 879 -27.93 -8.77 22.72
N VAL A 880 -28.43 -7.54 22.81
CA VAL A 880 -28.91 -6.78 21.64
C VAL A 880 -27.75 -6.47 20.71
N GLN A 881 -27.89 -6.71 19.41
CA GLN A 881 -26.88 -6.31 18.42
C GLN A 881 -26.83 -4.78 18.28
N VAL A 882 -25.63 -4.20 18.38
CA VAL A 882 -25.40 -2.76 18.18
C VAL A 882 -24.76 -2.53 16.82
N GLY A 883 -25.47 -1.84 15.92
CA GLY A 883 -24.94 -1.42 14.63
C GLY A 883 -23.81 -0.39 14.82
N ASN A 884 -22.60 -0.76 14.42
CA ASN A 884 -21.36 -0.05 14.71
C ASN A 884 -20.46 0.07 13.46
N GLN A 885 -19.40 0.86 13.54
CA GLN A 885 -18.43 1.11 12.46
C GLN A 885 -17.08 0.43 12.71
N GLY A 886 -17.08 -0.68 13.47
CA GLY A 886 -15.89 -1.32 14.02
C GLY A 886 -15.53 -0.83 15.42
N ASP A 887 -14.44 -1.37 15.93
CA ASP A 887 -13.88 -1.05 17.23
C ASP A 887 -12.95 0.18 17.20
N ALA A 888 -12.70 0.76 18.37
CA ALA A 888 -11.87 1.95 18.50
C ALA A 888 -10.38 1.69 18.20
N TRP A 889 -9.86 0.46 18.38
CA TRP A 889 -8.46 0.15 18.08
C TRP A 889 -8.21 0.21 16.57
N THR A 890 -9.08 -0.42 15.77
CA THR A 890 -9.04 -0.36 14.30
C THR A 890 -9.11 1.09 13.79
N VAL A 891 -10.01 1.90 14.34
CA VAL A 891 -10.13 3.34 14.00
C VAL A 891 -8.91 4.15 14.45
N THR A 892 -8.31 3.82 15.60
CA THR A 892 -7.08 4.45 16.10
C THR A 892 -5.90 4.18 15.16
N ALA A 893 -5.68 2.91 14.80
CA ALA A 893 -4.57 2.49 13.94
C ALA A 893 -4.65 3.17 12.56
N ALA A 894 -5.82 3.17 11.94
CA ALA A 894 -6.03 3.82 10.64
C ALA A 894 -5.81 5.35 10.68
N TYR A 895 -6.18 6.02 11.78
CA TYR A 895 -5.89 7.45 11.97
C TYR A 895 -4.37 7.70 12.13
N LEU A 896 -3.69 6.90 12.95
CA LEU A 896 -2.25 7.06 13.20
C LEU A 896 -1.40 6.86 11.95
N ASP A 897 -1.76 5.90 11.10
CA ASP A 897 -1.02 5.64 9.86
C ASP A 897 -1.16 6.81 8.87
N ARG A 898 -2.35 7.44 8.78
CA ARG A 898 -2.54 8.69 8.01
C ARG A 898 -1.81 9.89 8.60
N LEU A 899 -1.78 10.02 9.93
CA LEU A 899 -1.01 11.05 10.63
C LEU A 899 0.48 10.93 10.29
N LEU A 900 1.04 9.72 10.35
CA LEU A 900 2.45 9.45 10.03
C LEU A 900 2.78 9.67 8.56
N GLU A 901 1.87 9.31 7.63
CA GLU A 901 2.03 9.63 6.21
C GLU A 901 2.05 11.15 5.98
N THR A 902 1.13 11.88 6.62
CA THR A 902 1.04 13.35 6.53
C THR A 902 2.32 14.02 7.03
N GLN A 903 2.92 13.54 8.13
CA GLN A 903 4.19 14.06 8.66
C GLN A 903 5.41 13.77 7.76
N ARG A 904 5.31 12.83 6.80
CA ARG A 904 6.35 12.59 5.78
C ARG A 904 6.22 13.51 4.55
N LEU A 905 5.03 14.01 4.26
CA LEU A 905 4.75 14.85 3.08
C LEU A 905 4.93 16.36 3.33
N LEU A 906 4.95 16.79 4.60
CA LEU A 906 5.03 18.19 5.01
C LEU A 906 6.47 18.66 5.27
N ALA A 907 6.76 19.91 4.90
CA ALA A 907 8.06 20.55 5.10
C ALA A 907 8.33 20.88 6.59
N GLY A 908 9.62 20.97 6.96
CA GLY A 908 10.07 20.90 8.36
C GLY A 908 9.51 21.97 9.32
N ASP A 909 9.22 23.17 8.83
CA ASP A 909 8.74 24.29 9.66
C ASP A 909 7.21 24.43 9.72
N SER A 910 6.44 23.61 8.99
CA SER A 910 4.98 23.60 9.14
C SER A 910 4.57 22.86 10.41
N HIS A 911 4.74 23.53 11.57
CA HIS A 911 4.04 23.15 12.79
C HIS A 911 2.55 23.00 12.47
N ALA A 912 2.06 21.76 12.52
CA ALA A 912 0.70 21.45 12.15
C ALA A 912 -0.27 22.22 13.06
N ARG A 913 -0.92 23.26 12.50
CA ARG A 913 -2.19 23.78 13.03
C ARG A 913 -3.09 22.56 13.24
N GLN A 914 -3.79 22.50 14.38
CA GLN A 914 -4.63 21.36 14.74
C GLN A 914 -5.53 20.99 13.56
N SER A 915 -5.26 19.85 12.93
CA SER A 915 -6.06 19.37 11.81
C SER A 915 -7.50 19.17 12.30
N GLU A 916 -8.48 19.45 11.45
CA GLU A 916 -9.88 19.14 11.74
C GLU A 916 -10.05 17.64 12.04
N GLU A 917 -9.24 16.78 11.41
CA GLU A 917 -9.18 15.34 11.70
C GLU A 917 -8.59 15.04 13.09
N GLN A 918 -7.52 15.72 13.51
CA GLN A 918 -7.00 15.59 14.89
C GLN A 918 -8.05 16.05 15.91
N THR A 919 -8.78 17.10 15.60
CA THR A 919 -9.84 17.68 16.45
C THR A 919 -11.10 16.80 16.48
N ALA A 920 -11.43 16.11 15.39
CA ALA A 920 -12.44 15.05 15.36
C ALA A 920 -11.99 13.84 16.20
N TYR A 921 -10.76 13.37 16.00
CA TYR A 921 -10.25 12.19 16.69
C TYR A 921 -10.15 12.39 18.21
N LEU A 922 -9.67 13.55 18.68
CA LEU A 922 -9.61 13.86 20.11
C LEU A 922 -11.01 13.94 20.76
N ARG A 923 -12.06 14.33 20.01
CA ARG A 923 -13.45 14.28 20.50
C ARG A 923 -13.91 12.85 20.73
N ASN A 924 -13.52 11.89 19.89
CA ASN A 924 -13.85 10.48 20.12
C ASN A 924 -13.23 9.96 21.43
N LEU A 925 -11.96 10.28 21.70
CA LEU A 925 -11.31 9.95 22.97
C LEU A 925 -11.97 10.63 24.18
N SER A 926 -12.44 11.88 24.04
CA SER A 926 -13.25 12.54 25.08
C SER A 926 -14.57 11.81 25.36
N GLN A 927 -15.26 11.34 24.32
CA GLN A 927 -16.50 10.56 24.49
C GLN A 927 -16.22 9.20 25.17
N ILE A 928 -15.11 8.53 24.84
CA ILE A 928 -14.68 7.32 25.55
C ILE A 928 -14.41 7.62 27.03
N GLY A 929 -13.78 8.76 27.34
CA GLY A 929 -13.61 9.24 28.71
C GLY A 929 -14.93 9.37 29.47
N ARG A 930 -15.93 10.02 28.85
CA ARG A 930 -17.26 10.22 29.44
C ARG A 930 -18.02 8.90 29.63
N ARG A 931 -18.08 8.02 28.62
CA ARG A 931 -18.77 6.72 28.74
C ARG A 931 -18.09 5.79 29.75
N THR A 932 -16.77 5.90 29.93
CA THR A 932 -16.03 5.18 30.99
C THR A 932 -16.37 5.73 32.38
N ALA A 933 -16.50 7.05 32.53
CA ALA A 933 -16.94 7.67 33.78
C ALA A 933 -18.38 7.29 34.15
N GLU A 934 -19.29 7.34 33.19
CA GLU A 934 -20.69 6.91 33.35
C GLU A 934 -20.81 5.42 33.69
N LEU A 935 -19.98 4.55 33.09
CA LEU A 935 -19.89 3.14 33.46
C LEU A 935 -19.48 2.97 34.93
N HIS A 936 -18.43 3.65 35.39
CA HIS A 936 -17.99 3.56 36.78
C HIS A 936 -19.00 4.16 37.77
N LEU A 937 -19.71 5.22 37.38
CA LEU A 937 -20.83 5.79 38.15
C LEU A 937 -22.02 4.81 38.22
N ALA A 938 -22.34 4.11 37.13
CA ALA A 938 -23.36 3.07 37.10
C ALA A 938 -22.99 1.88 38.01
N LEU A 939 -21.75 1.40 37.92
CA LEU A 939 -21.17 0.35 38.77
C LEU A 939 -20.99 0.78 40.25
N ALA A 940 -21.14 2.07 40.55
CA ALA A 940 -21.17 2.60 41.91
C ALA A 940 -22.58 2.67 42.53
N THR A 941 -23.65 2.43 41.75
CA THR A 941 -25.03 2.51 42.28
C THR A 941 -25.33 1.35 43.25
N ALA A 942 -26.21 1.61 44.22
CA ALA A 942 -26.54 0.66 45.27
C ALA A 942 -27.33 -0.55 44.71
N SER A 943 -26.61 -1.66 44.51
CA SER A 943 -27.10 -2.85 43.80
C SER A 943 -28.01 -3.79 44.58
N GLY A 944 -28.08 -3.64 45.91
CA GLY A 944 -28.72 -4.60 46.81
C GLY A 944 -27.97 -5.94 46.97
N SER A 945 -26.84 -6.12 46.26
CA SER A 945 -25.98 -7.31 46.36
C SER A 945 -24.64 -6.94 47.01
N PRO A 946 -24.16 -7.68 48.02
CA PRO A 946 -22.83 -7.46 48.60
C PRO A 946 -21.73 -7.46 47.53
N ASP A 947 -21.79 -8.38 46.57
CA ASP A 947 -20.74 -8.60 45.55
C ASP A 947 -20.59 -7.42 44.57
N LEU A 948 -21.63 -6.61 44.39
CA LEU A 948 -21.65 -5.43 43.51
C LEU A 948 -21.63 -4.10 44.28
N THR A 949 -21.88 -4.09 45.59
CA THR A 949 -21.90 -2.86 46.39
C THR A 949 -20.48 -2.30 46.57
N PRO A 950 -20.20 -1.01 46.31
CA PRO A 950 -18.86 -0.44 46.49
C PRO A 950 -18.36 -0.49 47.94
N GLU A 951 -17.05 -0.67 48.11
CA GLU A 951 -16.37 -0.76 49.40
C GLU A 951 -15.29 0.31 49.53
N ALA A 952 -14.99 0.77 50.75
CA ALA A 952 -13.88 1.69 50.97
C ALA A 952 -12.53 0.98 50.84
N ILE A 953 -11.57 1.60 50.13
CA ILE A 953 -10.20 1.08 50.03
C ILE A 953 -9.61 0.96 51.44
N ASN A 954 -9.09 -0.23 51.77
CA ASN A 954 -8.47 -0.53 53.06
C ASN A 954 -7.00 -0.97 52.90
N ALA A 955 -6.28 -1.01 54.02
CA ALA A 955 -4.85 -1.33 54.04
C ALA A 955 -4.51 -2.73 53.51
N HIS A 956 -5.42 -3.70 53.60
CA HIS A 956 -5.20 -5.06 53.11
C HIS A 956 -5.31 -5.13 51.58
N ASP A 957 -6.22 -4.38 50.97
CA ASP A 957 -6.30 -4.25 49.51
C ASP A 957 -5.02 -3.64 48.92
N VAL A 958 -4.55 -2.53 49.50
CA VAL A 958 -3.30 -1.87 49.10
C VAL A 958 -2.12 -2.83 49.23
N ALA A 959 -1.98 -3.52 50.37
CA ALA A 959 -0.92 -4.50 50.57
C ALA A 959 -0.97 -5.66 49.55
N ARG A 960 -2.16 -6.16 49.21
CA ARG A 960 -2.36 -7.21 48.20
C ARG A 960 -1.92 -6.75 46.81
N TRP A 961 -2.36 -5.57 46.36
CA TRP A 961 -1.96 -5.07 45.04
C TRP A 961 -0.45 -4.78 44.99
N THR A 962 0.13 -4.17 46.04
CA THR A 962 1.59 -3.93 46.10
C THR A 962 2.38 -5.24 46.06
N ALA A 963 1.91 -6.29 46.73
CA ALA A 963 2.54 -7.61 46.66
C ALA A 963 2.46 -8.21 45.24
N ALA A 964 1.31 -8.10 44.56
CA ALA A 964 1.14 -8.60 43.20
C ALA A 964 2.05 -7.88 42.18
N VAL A 965 2.12 -6.55 42.23
CA VAL A 965 2.99 -5.75 41.33
C VAL A 965 4.47 -6.07 41.58
N VAL A 966 4.90 -6.21 42.84
CA VAL A 966 6.29 -6.60 43.15
C VAL A 966 6.58 -8.02 42.66
N GLN A 967 5.66 -8.99 42.83
CA GLN A 967 5.86 -10.36 42.35
C GLN A 967 5.97 -10.43 40.81
N GLY A 968 5.12 -9.70 40.08
CA GLY A 968 5.22 -9.60 38.62
C GLY A 968 6.52 -8.93 38.17
N ALA A 969 6.92 -7.84 38.83
CA ALA A 969 8.20 -7.19 38.55
C ALA A 969 9.41 -8.10 38.85
N GLU A 970 9.39 -8.91 39.91
CA GLU A 970 10.43 -9.88 40.23
C GLU A 970 10.57 -10.95 39.13
N ARG A 971 9.46 -11.51 38.65
CA ARG A 971 9.44 -12.49 37.54
C ARG A 971 9.90 -11.86 36.21
N ALA A 972 9.41 -10.66 35.87
CA ALA A 972 9.86 -9.91 34.69
C ALA A 972 11.36 -9.62 34.76
N CYS A 973 11.88 -9.16 35.91
CA CYS A 973 13.31 -8.92 36.13
C CYS A 973 14.14 -10.22 36.05
N GLN A 974 13.60 -11.36 36.49
CA GLN A 974 14.26 -12.66 36.35
C GLN A 974 14.37 -13.09 34.88
N SER A 975 13.29 -12.95 34.11
CA SER A 975 13.29 -13.19 32.65
C SER A 975 14.25 -12.24 31.91
N LEU A 976 14.30 -10.96 32.28
CA LEU A 976 15.26 -9.99 31.74
C LEU A 976 16.71 -10.38 32.07
N LYS A 977 17.00 -10.80 33.32
CA LYS A 977 18.33 -11.27 33.72
C LYS A 977 18.79 -12.48 32.90
N GLN A 978 17.89 -13.41 32.58
CA GLN A 978 18.17 -14.55 31.69
C GLN A 978 18.40 -14.13 30.23
N ARG A 979 17.65 -13.16 29.72
CA ARG A 979 17.66 -12.74 28.31
C ARG A 979 18.55 -11.52 28.01
N ARG A 980 19.22 -10.94 29.01
CA ARG A 980 20.00 -9.68 28.88
C ARG A 980 20.92 -9.61 27.67
N TYR A 981 21.53 -10.74 27.28
CA TYR A 981 22.48 -10.80 26.16
C TYR A 981 21.85 -10.96 24.76
N SER A 982 20.53 -11.19 24.63
CA SER A 982 19.85 -11.18 23.33
C SER A 982 19.44 -9.79 22.84
N PHE A 983 19.52 -8.78 23.71
CA PHE A 983 19.23 -7.38 23.35
C PHE A 983 20.44 -6.68 22.73
N ASN A 984 20.22 -5.64 21.92
CA ASN A 984 21.28 -4.78 21.41
C ASN A 984 21.89 -3.90 22.52
N GLU A 985 22.87 -3.06 22.20
CA GLU A 985 23.61 -2.27 23.18
C GLU A 985 22.76 -1.14 23.82
N ALA A 986 21.89 -0.49 23.05
CA ALA A 986 21.00 0.56 23.56
C ALA A 986 19.90 -0.02 24.46
N ASP A 987 19.28 -1.11 24.03
CA ASP A 987 18.25 -1.81 24.79
C ASP A 987 18.81 -2.43 26.08
N ARG A 988 20.06 -2.90 26.07
CA ARG A 988 20.76 -3.37 27.28
C ARG A 988 20.90 -2.28 28.34
N ALA A 989 21.10 -1.02 27.96
CA ALA A 989 21.15 0.08 28.92
C ALA A 989 19.79 0.29 29.62
N LEU A 990 18.68 0.21 28.87
CA LEU A 990 17.32 0.26 29.43
C LEU A 990 17.03 -0.92 30.37
N VAL A 991 17.45 -2.14 29.99
CA VAL A 991 17.34 -3.33 30.84
C VAL A 991 18.14 -3.14 32.14
N ASP A 992 19.39 -2.69 32.06
CA ASP A 992 20.24 -2.48 33.24
C ASP A 992 19.68 -1.39 34.17
N GLU A 993 19.13 -0.30 33.63
CA GLU A 993 18.51 0.76 34.43
C GLU A 993 17.27 0.24 35.18
N LEU A 994 16.40 -0.56 34.52
CA LEU A 994 15.24 -1.14 35.19
C LEU A 994 15.65 -2.14 36.28
N LEU A 995 16.66 -2.98 36.01
CA LEU A 995 17.20 -3.91 37.01
C LEU A 995 17.81 -3.18 38.21
N ALA A 996 18.41 -2.00 38.02
CA ALA A 996 18.94 -1.16 39.10
C ALA A 996 17.84 -0.49 39.96
N GLN A 997 16.60 -0.41 39.47
CA GLN A 997 15.45 0.07 40.27
C GLN A 997 14.73 -1.04 41.04
N GLN A 998 15.05 -2.33 40.82
CA GLN A 998 14.31 -3.47 41.38
C GLN A 998 14.14 -3.35 42.92
N ASP A 999 15.23 -3.11 43.65
CA ASP A 999 15.22 -3.04 45.12
C ASP A 999 14.42 -1.83 45.66
N ARG A 1000 14.24 -0.78 44.85
CA ARG A 1000 13.51 0.45 45.22
C ARG A 1000 12.03 0.41 44.84
N LEU A 1001 11.60 -0.56 44.03
CA LEU A 1001 10.24 -0.62 43.49
C LEU A 1001 9.18 -0.69 44.60
N ARG A 1002 9.41 -1.48 45.66
CA ARG A 1002 8.46 -1.62 46.78
C ARG A 1002 8.25 -0.29 47.51
N ASP A 1003 9.33 0.45 47.80
CA ASP A 1003 9.23 1.75 48.46
C ASP A 1003 8.57 2.79 47.57
N ARG A 1004 8.84 2.76 46.25
CA ARG A 1004 8.17 3.62 45.26
C ARG A 1004 6.67 3.33 45.18
N LEU A 1005 6.25 2.06 45.15
CA LEU A 1005 4.84 1.67 45.15
C LEU A 1005 4.13 2.08 46.44
N ASN A 1006 4.76 1.90 47.61
CA ASN A 1006 4.25 2.37 48.91
C ASN A 1006 4.07 3.91 48.94
N GLY A 1007 4.95 4.67 48.29
CA GLY A 1007 4.85 6.13 48.15
C GLY A 1007 3.77 6.59 47.18
N LEU A 1008 3.47 5.80 46.14
CA LEU A 1008 2.37 6.07 45.22
C LEU A 1008 1.01 5.75 45.85
N MET A 1009 0.89 4.61 46.55
CA MET A 1009 -0.36 4.18 47.20
C MET A 1009 -0.15 3.86 48.70
N PRO A 1010 -0.27 4.87 49.59
CA PRO A 1010 -0.18 4.66 51.03
C PRO A 1010 -1.30 3.78 51.59
N SER A 1011 -1.05 3.11 52.71
CA SER A 1011 -1.98 2.17 53.38
C SER A 1011 -3.32 2.79 53.88
N ARG A 1012 -3.48 4.11 53.75
CA ARG A 1012 -4.74 4.85 53.94
C ARG A 1012 -5.00 5.76 52.74
N THR A 1013 -5.25 5.14 51.59
CA THR A 1013 -5.65 5.85 50.36
C THR A 1013 -7.17 6.02 50.33
N ALA A 1014 -7.65 7.23 50.03
CA ALA A 1014 -9.08 7.50 49.90
C ALA A 1014 -9.60 7.10 48.51
N GLY A 1015 -10.77 6.47 48.46
CA GLY A 1015 -11.45 6.03 47.24
C GLY A 1015 -12.33 4.81 47.50
N LEU A 1016 -12.99 4.32 46.45
CA LEU A 1016 -13.84 3.14 46.48
C LEU A 1016 -13.30 2.02 45.58
N ASN A 1017 -13.45 0.79 46.07
CA ASN A 1017 -13.36 -0.44 45.32
C ASN A 1017 -14.75 -0.80 44.76
N LEU A 1018 -14.85 -0.91 43.44
CA LEU A 1018 -16.06 -1.28 42.71
C LEU A 1018 -15.78 -2.51 41.82
N ARG A 1019 -16.84 -3.17 41.33
CA ARG A 1019 -16.69 -4.09 40.20
C ARG A 1019 -16.27 -3.27 38.96
N LEU A 1020 -15.42 -3.84 38.13
CA LEU A 1020 -14.76 -3.18 36.99
C LEU A 1020 -15.01 -3.96 35.70
N HIS A 1021 -14.68 -3.36 34.55
CA HIS A 1021 -14.59 -4.06 33.27
C HIS A 1021 -13.46 -5.10 33.30
N GLY A 1022 -12.29 -4.74 33.83
CA GLY A 1022 -11.21 -5.66 34.19
C GLY A 1022 -10.34 -6.17 33.04
N ASP A 1023 -10.69 -5.84 31.79
CA ASP A 1023 -9.86 -5.99 30.58
C ASP A 1023 -10.15 -4.83 29.62
N PHE A 1024 -10.02 -3.60 30.10
CA PHE A 1024 -10.47 -2.43 29.36
C PHE A 1024 -9.41 -1.89 28.40
N HIS A 1025 -9.61 -2.10 27.10
CA HIS A 1025 -8.75 -1.64 26.01
C HIS A 1025 -9.58 -1.17 24.80
N LEU A 1026 -8.96 -0.50 23.82
CA LEU A 1026 -9.66 0.11 22.68
C LEU A 1026 -10.48 -0.89 21.83
N GLY A 1027 -10.09 -2.17 21.82
CA GLY A 1027 -10.84 -3.25 21.15
C GLY A 1027 -12.13 -3.68 21.86
N ARG A 1028 -12.40 -3.18 23.07
CA ARG A 1028 -13.66 -3.37 23.81
C ARG A 1028 -14.69 -2.26 23.56
N VAL A 1029 -14.28 -1.22 22.84
CA VAL A 1029 -15.04 0.00 22.57
C VAL A 1029 -15.51 -0.01 21.12
N LEU A 1030 -16.82 -0.13 20.89
CA LEU A 1030 -17.42 -0.04 19.55
C LEU A 1030 -17.76 1.41 19.21
N ILE A 1031 -17.46 1.83 17.97
CA ILE A 1031 -17.81 3.17 17.46
C ILE A 1031 -19.22 3.16 16.88
N VAL A 1032 -20.09 4.03 17.39
CA VAL A 1032 -21.53 4.07 17.07
C VAL A 1032 -21.94 5.51 16.74
N LYS A 1033 -21.77 5.89 15.48
CA LYS A 1033 -21.94 7.25 14.93
C LYS A 1033 -20.99 8.25 15.60
N ASP A 1034 -21.52 9.11 16.47
CA ASP A 1034 -20.80 10.18 17.18
C ASP A 1034 -20.59 9.83 18.69
N ASP A 1035 -20.80 8.56 19.04
CA ASP A 1035 -20.77 8.02 20.40
C ASP A 1035 -20.13 6.62 20.41
N VAL A 1036 -19.96 6.02 21.60
CA VAL A 1036 -19.29 4.72 21.77
C VAL A 1036 -20.06 3.76 22.68
N PHE A 1037 -19.89 2.46 22.46
CA PHE A 1037 -20.47 1.39 23.27
C PHE A 1037 -19.39 0.49 23.87
N LEU A 1038 -19.53 0.14 25.15
CA LEU A 1038 -18.55 -0.66 25.90
C LEU A 1038 -19.00 -2.13 25.99
N THR A 1039 -18.10 -3.07 25.75
CA THR A 1039 -18.42 -4.50 25.54
C THR A 1039 -17.38 -5.44 26.16
N GLY A 1040 -17.73 -6.70 26.44
CA GLY A 1040 -16.77 -7.73 26.87
C GLY A 1040 -16.41 -7.69 28.37
N PHE A 1041 -17.40 -7.65 29.26
CA PHE A 1041 -17.24 -7.45 30.71
C PHE A 1041 -16.76 -8.71 31.47
N GLU A 1042 -15.83 -9.48 30.91
CA GLU A 1042 -15.34 -10.73 31.50
C GLU A 1042 -14.13 -10.60 32.42
N GLY A 1043 -13.38 -9.49 32.30
CA GLY A 1043 -11.98 -9.40 32.73
C GLY A 1043 -11.05 -10.31 31.92
N ASP A 1044 -9.75 -10.26 32.22
CA ASP A 1044 -8.73 -11.09 31.57
C ASP A 1044 -8.98 -12.59 31.78
N VAL A 1045 -9.58 -13.26 30.80
CA VAL A 1045 -9.99 -14.68 30.83
C VAL A 1045 -8.87 -15.70 31.08
N ARG A 1046 -7.60 -15.26 31.17
CA ARG A 1046 -6.48 -16.07 31.67
C ARG A 1046 -6.53 -16.25 33.20
N GLN A 1047 -7.24 -15.38 33.91
CA GLN A 1047 -7.36 -15.36 35.38
C GLN A 1047 -8.60 -16.12 35.89
N PRO A 1048 -8.54 -16.76 37.07
CA PRO A 1048 -9.71 -17.42 37.68
C PRO A 1048 -10.88 -16.45 37.90
N ILE A 1049 -12.13 -16.97 37.83
CA ILE A 1049 -13.35 -16.21 38.14
C ILE A 1049 -13.24 -15.43 39.47
N GLU A 1050 -12.64 -16.02 40.50
CA GLU A 1050 -12.47 -15.38 41.82
C GLU A 1050 -11.62 -14.11 41.81
N GLU A 1051 -10.66 -13.99 40.88
CA GLU A 1051 -9.85 -12.77 40.71
C GLU A 1051 -10.59 -11.77 39.81
N ARG A 1052 -11.19 -12.24 38.71
CA ARG A 1052 -11.98 -11.41 37.78
C ARG A 1052 -13.23 -10.81 38.41
N ARG A 1053 -13.75 -11.43 39.47
CA ARG A 1053 -14.87 -10.91 40.28
C ARG A 1053 -14.46 -9.94 41.39
N ARG A 1054 -13.16 -9.68 41.62
CA ARG A 1054 -12.76 -8.76 42.68
C ARG A 1054 -13.17 -7.33 42.38
N LYS A 1055 -13.18 -6.54 43.45
CA LYS A 1055 -13.41 -5.09 43.40
C LYS A 1055 -12.05 -4.39 43.44
N ALA A 1056 -11.92 -3.31 42.67
CA ALA A 1056 -10.71 -2.50 42.61
C ALA A 1056 -11.08 -1.03 42.28
N PRO A 1057 -10.15 -0.07 42.40
CA PRO A 1057 -10.41 1.33 42.07
C PRO A 1057 -10.55 1.53 40.57
N ALA A 1058 -11.41 2.45 40.16
CA ALA A 1058 -11.63 2.84 38.76
C ALA A 1058 -10.35 3.16 37.97
N ALA A 1059 -9.29 3.59 38.67
CA ALA A 1059 -7.98 3.86 38.10
C ALA A 1059 -7.34 2.66 37.35
N ARG A 1060 -7.74 1.42 37.65
CA ARG A 1060 -7.23 0.20 36.99
C ARG A 1060 -7.72 0.05 35.54
N ASP A 1061 -9.01 0.32 35.29
CA ASP A 1061 -9.57 0.34 33.93
C ASP A 1061 -9.08 1.58 33.15
N VAL A 1062 -8.99 2.75 33.82
CA VAL A 1062 -8.42 3.98 33.25
C VAL A 1062 -6.95 3.79 32.81
N ALA A 1063 -6.11 3.16 33.66
CA ALA A 1063 -4.73 2.81 33.31
C ALA A 1063 -4.66 1.82 32.14
N SER A 1064 -5.54 0.82 32.09
CA SER A 1064 -5.57 -0.18 31.02
C SER A 1064 -5.89 0.45 29.66
N LEU A 1065 -6.83 1.40 29.59
CA LEU A 1065 -7.13 2.09 28.33
C LEU A 1065 -6.02 3.07 27.92
N ILE A 1066 -5.38 3.77 28.86
CA ILE A 1066 -4.18 4.58 28.58
C ILE A 1066 -3.03 3.69 28.07
N TRP A 1067 -2.90 2.47 28.57
CA TRP A 1067 -1.97 1.49 28.01
C TRP A 1067 -2.32 1.15 26.55
N SER A 1068 -3.60 0.93 26.25
CA SER A 1068 -4.08 0.64 24.89
C SER A 1068 -3.88 1.79 23.89
N ILE A 1069 -3.98 3.05 24.32
CA ILE A 1069 -3.71 4.24 23.49
C ILE A 1069 -2.24 4.28 23.06
N GLU A 1070 -1.32 4.07 24.00
CA GLU A 1070 0.12 4.03 23.72
C GLU A 1070 0.54 2.80 22.91
N ALA A 1071 -0.09 1.64 23.14
CA ALA A 1071 0.14 0.44 22.33
C ALA A 1071 -0.25 0.64 20.84
N ALA A 1072 -1.33 1.39 20.56
CA ALA A 1072 -1.70 1.75 19.19
C ALA A 1072 -0.65 2.69 18.55
N SER A 1073 -0.12 3.65 19.32
CA SER A 1073 0.96 4.54 18.89
C SER A 1073 2.26 3.78 18.57
N GLN A 1074 2.62 2.78 19.37
CA GLN A 1074 3.82 1.98 19.16
C GLN A 1074 3.67 1.08 17.92
N ALA A 1075 2.53 0.40 17.75
CA ALA A 1075 2.27 -0.40 16.56
C ALA A 1075 2.29 0.42 15.26
N ALA A 1076 1.81 1.67 15.29
CA ALA A 1076 1.91 2.59 14.15
C ALA A 1076 3.37 3.02 13.87
N ARG A 1077 4.17 3.24 14.92
CA ARG A 1077 5.61 3.52 14.78
C ARG A 1077 6.36 2.38 14.11
N GLU A 1078 6.11 1.14 14.55
CA GLU A 1078 6.72 -0.08 14.01
C GLU A 1078 6.38 -0.24 12.52
N ARG A 1079 5.09 -0.18 12.16
CA ARG A 1079 4.65 -0.18 10.75
C ARG A 1079 5.35 0.91 9.93
N ALA A 1080 5.48 2.13 10.44
CA ALA A 1080 6.14 3.21 9.70
C ALA A 1080 7.65 2.99 9.52
N LEU A 1081 8.35 2.51 10.55
CA LEU A 1081 9.80 2.27 10.51
C LEU A 1081 10.20 1.14 9.55
N HIS A 1082 9.37 0.11 9.38
CA HIS A 1082 9.59 -0.95 8.40
C HIS A 1082 9.64 -0.44 6.93
N LEU A 1083 9.02 0.71 6.64
CA LEU A 1083 8.94 1.28 5.29
C LEU A 1083 9.97 2.38 5.01
N ALA A 1084 10.38 3.14 6.03
CA ALA A 1084 11.46 4.12 5.94
C ALA A 1084 11.92 4.55 7.35
N PRO A 1085 13.21 4.89 7.55
CA PRO A 1085 13.71 5.41 8.82
C PRO A 1085 13.03 6.72 9.23
N ASP A 1086 13.02 7.00 10.54
CA ASP A 1086 12.51 8.26 11.10
C ASP A 1086 13.55 9.38 10.95
N GLU A 1087 13.63 9.95 9.75
CA GLU A 1087 14.52 11.07 9.45
C GLU A 1087 14.32 12.23 10.44
N TYR A 1088 15.40 12.58 11.15
CA TYR A 1088 15.45 13.62 12.19
C TYR A 1088 14.49 13.40 13.39
N GLY A 1089 13.95 12.20 13.60
CA GLY A 1089 13.11 11.88 14.77
C GLY A 1089 11.73 12.55 14.76
N ARG A 1090 11.25 12.99 13.59
CA ARG A 1090 9.98 13.71 13.42
C ARG A 1090 8.78 12.84 13.76
N LEU A 1091 8.79 11.57 13.34
CA LEU A 1091 7.67 10.64 13.53
C LEU A 1091 7.51 10.28 15.01
N GLY A 1092 8.60 9.95 15.70
CA GLY A 1092 8.61 9.75 17.15
C GLY A 1092 8.09 10.98 17.91
N SER A 1093 8.54 12.18 17.53
CA SER A 1093 8.09 13.43 18.14
C SER A 1093 6.60 13.71 17.92
N ALA A 1094 6.08 13.45 16.72
CA ALA A 1094 4.65 13.60 16.40
C ALA A 1094 3.78 12.61 17.18
N LEU A 1095 4.22 11.35 17.30
CA LEU A 1095 3.52 10.32 18.07
C LEU A 1095 3.48 10.62 19.57
N THR A 1096 4.60 11.04 20.18
CA THR A 1096 4.61 11.45 21.60
C THR A 1096 3.63 12.60 21.85
N ASN A 1097 3.62 13.63 20.98
CA ASN A 1097 2.67 14.73 21.06
C ASN A 1097 1.20 14.30 20.86
N TRP A 1098 0.94 13.23 20.08
CA TRP A 1098 -0.40 12.66 19.96
C TRP A 1098 -0.79 11.90 21.23
N VAL A 1099 0.08 11.04 21.77
CA VAL A 1099 -0.14 10.29 23.02
C VAL A 1099 -0.49 11.22 24.17
N ASP A 1100 0.32 12.25 24.40
CA ASP A 1100 0.12 13.18 25.52
C ASP A 1100 -1.23 13.91 25.40
N ARG A 1101 -1.66 14.29 24.18
CA ARG A 1101 -2.97 14.89 23.90
C ARG A 1101 -4.12 13.89 24.01
N ALA A 1102 -3.93 12.66 23.55
CA ALA A 1102 -4.92 11.58 23.56
C ALA A 1102 -5.27 11.18 24.99
N THR A 1103 -4.25 10.94 25.81
CA THR A 1103 -4.41 10.64 27.24
C THR A 1103 -5.01 11.83 27.99
N ALA A 1104 -4.59 13.08 27.70
CA ALA A 1104 -5.19 14.26 28.32
C ALA A 1104 -6.68 14.44 27.98
N ALA A 1105 -7.08 14.19 26.72
CA ALA A 1105 -8.48 14.26 26.29
C ALA A 1105 -9.36 13.19 26.97
N PHE A 1106 -8.87 11.96 27.05
CA PHE A 1106 -9.53 10.85 27.74
C PHE A 1106 -9.67 11.10 29.25
N VAL A 1107 -8.56 11.39 29.96
CA VAL A 1107 -8.55 11.59 31.42
C VAL A 1107 -9.30 12.86 31.82
N GLY A 1108 -9.18 13.95 31.05
CA GLY A 1108 -9.93 15.18 31.30
C GLY A 1108 -11.44 14.95 31.25
N ALA A 1109 -11.94 14.33 30.16
CA ALA A 1109 -13.36 14.07 29.97
C ALA A 1109 -13.91 12.97 30.92
N TYR A 1110 -13.06 12.08 31.43
CA TYR A 1110 -13.39 11.17 32.52
C TYR A 1110 -13.56 11.91 33.86
N ARG A 1111 -12.67 12.87 34.16
CA ARG A 1111 -12.71 13.66 35.40
C ARG A 1111 -13.84 14.67 35.47
N GLU A 1112 -14.25 15.25 34.34
CA GLU A 1112 -15.44 16.12 34.21
C GLU A 1112 -16.69 15.56 34.92
N LEU A 1113 -16.84 14.23 34.94
CA LEU A 1113 -17.99 13.53 35.53
C LEU A 1113 -17.69 12.86 36.88
N THR A 1114 -16.42 12.66 37.26
CA THR A 1114 -16.04 11.89 38.45
C THR A 1114 -15.41 12.70 39.58
N ASP A 1115 -14.91 13.92 39.34
CA ASP A 1115 -14.30 14.78 40.37
C ASP A 1115 -15.28 15.20 41.50
N ALA A 1116 -16.60 15.06 41.28
CA ALA A 1116 -17.64 15.28 42.29
C ALA A 1116 -18.09 14.00 43.04
N SER A 1117 -17.44 12.86 42.79
CA SER A 1117 -17.80 11.55 43.34
C SER A 1117 -16.75 11.02 44.33
N SER A 1118 -17.10 9.98 45.09
CA SER A 1118 -16.15 9.22 45.92
C SER A 1118 -15.35 8.14 45.17
N LEU A 1119 -15.53 8.03 43.84
CA LEU A 1119 -14.85 7.03 42.99
C LEU A 1119 -13.43 7.45 42.58
N TRP A 1120 -13.15 8.76 42.62
CA TRP A 1120 -11.88 9.33 42.19
C TRP A 1120 -11.35 10.28 43.28
N PRO A 1121 -10.04 10.33 43.57
CA PRO A 1121 -9.51 11.27 44.55
C PRO A 1121 -9.68 12.73 44.09
N THR A 1122 -10.26 13.57 44.94
CA THR A 1122 -10.48 15.00 44.66
C THR A 1122 -9.18 15.82 44.66
N ASP A 1123 -8.16 15.38 45.39
CA ASP A 1123 -6.80 15.88 45.24
C ASP A 1123 -6.16 15.31 43.97
N ALA A 1124 -5.83 16.20 43.02
CA ALA A 1124 -5.18 15.86 41.77
C ALA A 1124 -3.82 15.15 41.96
N GLY A 1125 -3.07 15.47 43.02
CA GLY A 1125 -1.82 14.78 43.33
C GLY A 1125 -2.04 13.32 43.71
N THR A 1126 -3.01 13.05 44.58
CA THR A 1126 -3.41 11.69 45.00
C THR A 1126 -4.05 10.90 43.86
N ALA A 1127 -4.86 11.55 43.01
CA ALA A 1127 -5.38 10.95 41.79
C ALA A 1127 -4.27 10.50 40.84
N GLN A 1128 -3.27 11.35 40.59
CA GLN A 1128 -2.15 10.99 39.72
C GLN A 1128 -1.33 9.84 40.30
N ARG A 1129 -0.98 9.87 41.60
CA ARG A 1129 -0.21 8.78 42.22
C ARG A 1129 -0.97 7.44 42.22
N MET A 1130 -2.30 7.46 42.38
CA MET A 1130 -3.13 6.27 42.23
C MET A 1130 -3.11 5.73 40.78
N LEU A 1131 -3.18 6.62 39.78
CA LEU A 1131 -3.11 6.23 38.37
C LEU A 1131 -1.73 5.68 38.00
N ASP A 1132 -0.64 6.32 38.45
CA ASP A 1132 0.73 5.89 38.22
C ASP A 1132 0.99 4.46 38.77
N PHE A 1133 0.40 4.12 39.92
CA PHE A 1133 0.46 2.78 40.49
C PHE A 1133 -0.17 1.73 39.57
N PHE A 1134 -1.37 1.99 39.03
CA PHE A 1134 -2.06 1.06 38.14
C PHE A 1134 -1.47 1.02 36.72
N LEU A 1135 -0.84 2.12 36.28
CA LEU A 1135 -0.01 2.13 35.07
C LEU A 1135 1.23 1.24 35.25
N LEU A 1136 1.88 1.25 36.42
CA LEU A 1136 2.97 0.31 36.72
C LEU A 1136 2.49 -1.14 36.81
N GLU A 1137 1.33 -1.43 37.42
CA GLU A 1137 0.74 -2.78 37.41
C GLU A 1137 0.58 -3.30 35.97
N LYS A 1138 -0.08 -2.51 35.10
CA LYS A 1138 -0.31 -2.94 33.72
C LYS A 1138 0.97 -3.03 32.90
N ALA A 1139 1.96 -2.18 33.19
CA ALA A 1139 3.27 -2.23 32.52
C ALA A 1139 4.03 -3.54 32.79
N PHE A 1140 3.97 -4.07 34.02
CA PHE A 1140 4.65 -5.34 34.35
C PHE A 1140 3.89 -6.57 33.80
N ASP A 1141 2.55 -6.59 33.81
CA ASP A 1141 1.73 -7.63 33.15
C ASP A 1141 2.02 -7.71 31.63
N VAL A 1142 2.12 -6.54 30.98
CA VAL A 1142 2.48 -6.48 29.56
C VAL A 1142 3.94 -6.87 29.34
N LEU A 1143 4.89 -6.44 30.19
CA LEU A 1143 6.29 -6.86 30.07
C LEU A 1143 6.49 -8.37 30.21
N GLU A 1144 5.77 -9.04 31.11
CA GLU A 1144 5.77 -10.51 31.18
C GLU A 1144 5.25 -11.14 29.89
N THR A 1145 4.18 -10.58 29.31
CA THR A 1145 3.58 -11.07 28.06
C THR A 1145 4.51 -10.85 26.87
N ASP A 1146 5.11 -9.65 26.74
CA ASP A 1146 6.08 -9.30 25.70
C ASP A 1146 7.29 -10.24 25.76
N LEU A 1147 7.86 -10.48 26.95
CA LEU A 1147 9.01 -11.36 27.11
C LEU A 1147 8.70 -12.82 26.77
N VAL A 1148 7.45 -13.28 26.87
CA VAL A 1148 7.06 -14.63 26.42
C VAL A 1148 6.81 -14.68 24.91
N GLN A 1149 6.14 -13.67 24.34
CA GLN A 1149 5.56 -13.74 22.99
C GLN A 1149 6.29 -12.96 21.90
N ARG A 1150 6.84 -11.77 22.23
CA ARG A 1150 7.40 -10.77 21.29
C ARG A 1150 8.55 -10.01 21.95
N ALA A 1151 9.72 -10.63 22.01
CA ALA A 1151 10.86 -10.14 22.80
C ALA A 1151 11.36 -8.76 22.33
N GLU A 1152 11.18 -8.45 21.04
CA GLU A 1152 11.47 -7.17 20.40
C GLU A 1152 10.60 -5.99 20.89
N ALA A 1153 9.41 -6.24 21.46
CA ALA A 1153 8.54 -5.19 22.01
C ALA A 1153 9.00 -4.68 23.40
N ALA A 1154 9.69 -5.53 24.16
CA ALA A 1154 10.04 -5.27 25.57
C ALA A 1154 10.79 -3.94 25.83
N PRO A 1155 11.74 -3.45 24.99
CA PRO A 1155 12.45 -2.20 25.26
C PRO A 1155 11.54 -0.97 25.35
N ALA A 1156 10.46 -0.91 24.57
CA ALA A 1156 9.48 0.17 24.63
C ALA A 1156 8.70 0.15 25.95
N THR A 1157 8.26 -1.04 26.38
CA THR A 1157 7.61 -1.27 27.67
C THR A 1157 8.54 -0.90 28.84
N ILE A 1158 9.82 -1.27 28.78
CA ILE A 1158 10.84 -0.92 29.78
C ILE A 1158 11.05 0.60 29.89
N ALA A 1159 11.23 1.30 28.76
CA ALA A 1159 11.41 2.76 28.74
C ALA A 1159 10.22 3.50 29.38
N ARG A 1160 9.00 2.98 29.22
CA ARG A 1160 7.79 3.52 29.85
C ARG A 1160 7.75 3.27 31.37
N ILE A 1161 8.13 2.08 31.84
CA ILE A 1161 8.28 1.80 33.28
C ILE A 1161 9.28 2.79 33.90
N LEU A 1162 10.45 2.97 33.27
CA LEU A 1162 11.46 3.93 33.70
C LEU A 1162 10.91 5.37 33.71
N ARG A 1163 10.11 5.79 32.72
CA ARG A 1163 9.44 7.11 32.69
C ARG A 1163 8.44 7.33 33.83
N ILE A 1164 7.85 6.29 34.41
CA ILE A 1164 6.94 6.39 35.57
C ILE A 1164 7.71 6.33 36.91
N LEU A 1165 8.78 5.52 36.98
CA LEU A 1165 9.64 5.42 38.16
C LEU A 1165 10.51 6.69 38.37
N SER A 1166 11.00 7.29 37.28
CA SER A 1166 11.90 8.46 37.31
C SER A 1166 11.21 9.80 37.58
N GLN A 1167 9.88 9.90 37.40
CA GLN A 1167 9.15 11.11 37.75
C GLN A 1167 9.25 11.38 39.26
N PRO A 1168 9.68 12.58 39.71
CA PRO A 1168 9.52 12.97 41.10
C PRO A 1168 8.05 12.84 41.49
N ALA A 1169 7.77 12.37 42.72
CA ALA A 1169 6.43 12.52 43.25
C ALA A 1169 6.16 14.04 43.32
N ARG A 1170 5.27 14.54 42.45
CA ARG A 1170 4.96 15.97 42.40
C ARG A 1170 4.22 16.36 43.67
N GLU A 1171 4.97 16.85 44.65
CA GLU A 1171 4.42 17.68 45.72
C GLU A 1171 3.70 18.86 45.05
N ALA A 1172 2.44 19.10 45.44
CA ALA A 1172 1.58 20.03 44.74
C ALA A 1172 1.97 21.49 45.05
N ALA A 1173 1.79 22.33 44.03
CA ALA A 1173 1.72 23.79 44.13
C ALA A 1173 0.30 24.22 43.74
#